data_AF-D5CTG0-F1
#
_entry.id   AF-D5CTG0-F1
#
_cell.length_a   1.000
_cell.length_b   1.000
_cell.length_c   1.000
_cell.angle_alpha   90.00
_cell.angle_beta   90.00
_cell.angle_gamma   90.00
#
_symmetry.space_group_name_H-M   'P 1'
#
loop_
_entity.id
_entity.type
_entity.pdbx_description
1 polymer ?
#
loop_
_entity_poly.entity_id
_entity_poly.type
_entity_poly.pdbx_seq_one_letter_code
_entity_poly.pdbx_strand_id
1 'polypeptide(L)'
;MSVQATDIPEELQPYWKELACGFPRVAEVFADHMQAALATLSDAGVEAYIEQARFLGRMGRGAEPILIFLEEWPDIAAIVGEEALPDIIAFVRKMWKSPNGTAIVPFLQSLPATARRLQTRELLAEYLAIALDLMERTTGSVHGIHQTFPSPGLPEMFKQVPALLTQLSLAGLRNWADYGIRYYDDHPERQKDYFSLQSADSRAVLQRERHGTLLVDNERKLSLYLRGLWQDDDMLIPYSSMYDELRKPVPYYDKLGIRLPDVYDDAQGVSGLDRYRATLAHIAGHRRWTTAIIADNLSPFQRMAAEFLEDSRVECLAMREYPGLRRLFKALHPVPQEQACDAEKESTVRHRLAMLSRAILDPQHEYRNAATIEFVLRFHALLENGAASTQEMADLGVAFIAKTRLNSDNFANTYFKDTVIDYRDDNRQMWKFIEEGDEEEAFDEPRKVEPGEELKGLPPRHYHEWDYHNQSYRPDWVSVYEGLHPQGNAADIDRLLEKHAGLAKRLKKMLDLLKPQDKVRIRYQEEGSELDLDVAIRSLIDYKSGAQPDPRINMSHRNDGRNIAVMLLLDLSESLNEKAAGSDQTILELSQEAVSLLGWAVEKLGDPFAIAGFHSNTRHDVRFLHIKGYSEKWDDQVKGRLAAMEASYSTRMGAAMRHAAHYLEKQQADKKLMLILTDGQPSDVDSKDGELLIADTRQAVKELDQQGIYSYCINLDPKADEYVADIFGKQYTIIDKVAQLPEKLPELFISLTK
;
A
#
# COMPACT_ATOMS: atom_id res chain seq x y z
N MET A 1 18.86 21.90 -51.99
CA MET A 1 19.02 22.96 -50.99
C MET A 1 19.51 22.27 -49.72
N SER A 2 20.76 22.51 -49.34
CA SER A 2 21.36 21.92 -48.14
C SER A 2 20.75 22.58 -46.91
N VAL A 3 20.11 21.78 -46.06
CA VAL A 3 19.67 22.19 -44.72
C VAL A 3 20.93 22.57 -43.94
N GLN A 4 21.00 23.81 -43.43
CA GLN A 4 22.05 24.23 -42.52
C GLN A 4 22.07 23.27 -41.32
N ALA A 5 23.24 22.73 -40.99
CA ALA A 5 23.40 21.99 -39.75
C ALA A 5 23.14 22.98 -38.61
N THR A 6 22.07 22.78 -37.85
CA THR A 6 21.81 23.55 -36.65
C THR A 6 22.94 23.27 -35.66
N ASP A 7 23.79 24.27 -35.39
CA ASP A 7 24.88 24.14 -34.43
C ASP A 7 24.31 24.11 -33.01
N ILE A 8 24.24 22.91 -32.43
CA ILE A 8 23.84 22.73 -31.03
C ILE A 8 24.99 23.16 -30.11
N PRO A 9 24.76 24.03 -29.11
CA PRO A 9 25.79 24.49 -28.17
C PRO A 9 26.60 23.36 -27.55
N GLU A 10 27.90 23.57 -27.33
CA GLU A 10 28.84 22.54 -26.87
C GLU A 10 28.41 21.90 -25.54
N GLU A 11 27.83 22.69 -24.64
CA GLU A 11 27.30 22.24 -23.35
C GLU A 11 26.10 21.28 -23.47
N LEU A 12 25.33 21.34 -24.56
CA LEU A 12 24.15 20.50 -24.79
C LEU A 12 24.44 19.28 -25.68
N GLN A 13 25.66 19.15 -26.20
CA GLN A 13 26.09 18.04 -27.04
C GLN A 13 25.93 16.65 -26.39
N PRO A 14 26.17 16.45 -25.07
CA PRO A 14 25.94 15.15 -24.44
C PRO A 14 24.48 14.69 -24.56
N TYR A 15 23.53 15.59 -24.24
CA TYR A 15 22.09 15.30 -24.30
C TYR A 15 21.60 15.06 -25.73
N TRP A 16 22.11 15.82 -26.70
CA TRP A 16 21.79 15.60 -28.12
C TRP A 16 22.24 14.21 -28.61
N LYS A 17 23.46 13.79 -28.23
CA LYS A 17 23.97 12.45 -28.56
C LYS A 17 23.12 11.36 -27.93
N GLU A 18 22.69 11.57 -26.69
CA GLU A 18 21.86 10.61 -25.97
C GLU A 18 20.46 10.48 -26.56
N LEU A 19 19.84 11.60 -26.92
CA LEU A 19 18.54 11.65 -27.61
C LEU A 19 18.56 10.82 -28.90
N ALA A 20 19.68 10.84 -29.63
CA ALA A 20 19.90 10.05 -30.84
C ALA A 20 18.77 10.19 -31.87
N CYS A 21 18.29 11.42 -32.08
CA CYS A 21 17.19 11.76 -32.98
C CYS A 21 17.69 12.22 -34.36
N GLY A 22 17.07 11.71 -35.42
CA GLY A 22 17.43 12.04 -36.81
C GLY A 22 16.53 13.06 -37.50
N PHE A 23 15.55 13.66 -36.79
CA PHE A 23 14.61 14.60 -37.40
C PHE A 23 15.17 16.03 -37.44
N PRO A 24 15.31 16.67 -38.62
CA PRO A 24 15.87 18.03 -38.73
C PRO A 24 15.09 19.07 -37.92
N ARG A 25 13.76 18.98 -37.94
CA ARG A 25 12.88 19.88 -37.17
C ARG A 25 13.11 19.82 -35.66
N VAL A 26 13.58 18.68 -35.13
CA VAL A 26 13.90 18.54 -33.70
C VAL A 26 15.22 19.23 -33.38
N ALA A 27 16.22 19.14 -34.28
CA ALA A 27 17.50 19.82 -34.10
C ALA A 27 17.35 21.34 -34.06
N GLU A 28 16.39 21.91 -34.80
CA GLU A 28 16.10 23.36 -34.82
C GLU A 28 15.62 23.92 -33.48
N VAL A 29 14.94 23.13 -32.66
CA VAL A 29 14.32 23.59 -31.40
C VAL A 29 14.91 22.96 -30.14
N PHE A 30 15.79 21.96 -30.30
CA PHE A 30 16.31 21.16 -29.17
C PHE A 30 17.03 22.01 -28.12
N ALA A 31 17.85 22.98 -28.55
CA ALA A 31 18.65 23.78 -27.62
C ALA A 31 17.77 24.57 -26.63
N ASP A 32 16.72 25.24 -27.14
CA ASP A 32 15.81 26.04 -26.35
C ASP A 32 15.02 25.18 -25.35
N HIS A 33 14.46 24.05 -25.82
CA HIS A 33 13.70 23.15 -24.96
C HIS A 33 14.56 22.42 -23.93
N MET A 34 15.82 22.08 -24.28
CA MET A 34 16.74 21.46 -23.34
C MET A 34 17.14 22.44 -22.23
N GLN A 35 17.37 23.71 -22.56
CA GLN A 35 17.64 24.74 -21.55
C GLN A 35 16.45 24.94 -20.61
N ALA A 36 15.22 24.96 -21.14
CA ALA A 36 14.01 25.04 -20.33
C ALA A 36 13.85 23.83 -19.39
N ALA A 37 14.15 22.63 -19.88
CA ALA A 37 14.13 21.40 -19.09
C ALA A 37 15.17 21.44 -17.95
N LEU A 38 16.42 21.85 -18.24
CA LEU A 38 17.48 21.99 -17.24
C LEU A 38 17.15 23.05 -16.16
N ALA A 39 16.37 24.07 -16.51
CA ALA A 39 15.97 25.11 -15.57
C ALA A 39 14.83 24.67 -14.62
N THR A 40 14.07 23.63 -14.99
CA THR A 40 12.79 23.30 -14.34
C THR A 40 12.81 21.93 -13.68
N LEU A 41 13.47 20.95 -14.28
CA LEU A 41 13.46 19.55 -13.86
C LEU A 41 14.64 19.23 -12.94
N SER A 42 14.45 18.21 -12.09
CA SER A 42 15.53 17.58 -11.35
C SER A 42 16.51 16.84 -12.26
N ASP A 43 17.69 16.47 -11.76
CA ASP A 43 18.66 15.68 -12.55
C ASP A 43 18.05 14.37 -13.06
N ALA A 44 17.31 13.67 -12.20
CA ALA A 44 16.57 12.46 -12.58
C ALA A 44 15.44 12.76 -13.59
N GLY A 45 14.78 13.91 -13.44
CA GLY A 45 13.77 14.41 -14.37
C GLY A 45 14.34 14.71 -15.76
N VAL A 46 15.55 15.25 -15.84
CA VAL A 46 16.26 15.53 -17.10
C VAL A 46 16.67 14.23 -17.80
N GLU A 47 17.20 13.26 -17.06
CA GLU A 47 17.51 11.92 -17.60
C GLU A 47 16.25 11.26 -18.17
N ALA A 48 15.15 11.25 -17.40
CA ALA A 48 13.88 10.73 -17.86
C ALA A 48 13.36 11.50 -19.08
N TYR A 49 13.44 12.82 -19.10
CA TYR A 49 13.02 13.65 -20.23
C TYR A 49 13.71 13.25 -21.54
N ILE A 50 15.05 13.09 -21.53
CA ILE A 50 15.79 12.65 -22.72
C ILE A 50 15.47 11.21 -23.10
N GLU A 51 15.36 10.30 -22.13
CA GLU A 51 15.02 8.90 -22.38
C GLU A 51 13.65 8.77 -23.07
N GLN A 52 12.64 9.48 -22.56
CA GLN A 52 11.29 9.40 -23.10
C GLN A 52 11.15 10.14 -24.43
N ALA A 53 11.83 11.28 -24.62
CA ALA A 53 11.93 11.93 -25.92
C ALA A 53 12.55 11.01 -26.98
N ARG A 54 13.61 10.26 -26.62
CA ARG A 54 14.24 9.26 -27.49
C ARG A 54 13.29 8.12 -27.83
N PHE A 55 12.53 7.62 -26.86
CA PHE A 55 11.49 6.63 -27.12
C PHE A 55 10.50 7.15 -28.15
N LEU A 56 9.96 8.36 -27.96
CA LEU A 56 8.98 8.96 -28.86
C LEU A 56 9.53 9.16 -30.28
N GLY A 57 10.79 9.58 -30.41
CA GLY A 57 11.48 9.72 -31.69
C GLY A 57 11.68 8.40 -32.44
N ARG A 58 11.73 7.26 -31.72
CA ARG A 58 11.93 5.92 -32.29
C ARG A 58 10.64 5.13 -32.56
N MET A 59 9.48 5.66 -32.20
CA MET A 59 8.18 4.97 -32.38
C MET A 59 7.74 4.78 -33.84
N GLY A 60 8.41 5.44 -34.80
CA GLY A 60 8.03 5.37 -36.22
C GLY A 60 6.77 6.19 -36.57
N ARG A 61 6.45 7.23 -35.78
CA ARG A 61 5.24 8.07 -35.93
C ARG A 61 5.52 9.50 -36.40
N GLY A 62 6.68 9.74 -37.01
CA GLY A 62 7.12 11.08 -37.44
C GLY A 62 7.70 11.91 -36.30
N ALA A 63 8.05 13.17 -36.61
CA ALA A 63 8.69 14.08 -35.67
C ALA A 63 7.71 14.75 -34.69
N GLU A 64 6.40 14.69 -34.94
CA GLU A 64 5.40 15.46 -34.21
C GLU A 64 5.28 15.07 -32.72
N PRO A 65 5.22 13.77 -32.33
CA PRO A 65 5.12 13.39 -30.91
C PRO A 65 6.30 13.88 -30.06
N ILE A 66 7.53 13.77 -30.59
CA ILE A 66 8.74 14.20 -29.89
C ILE A 66 8.82 15.73 -29.80
N LEU A 67 8.38 16.46 -30.82
CA LEU A 67 8.35 17.93 -30.78
C LEU A 67 7.42 18.44 -29.67
N ILE A 68 6.18 17.93 -29.63
CA ILE A 68 5.21 18.30 -28.59
C ILE A 68 5.74 17.93 -27.19
N PHE A 69 6.34 16.75 -27.07
CA PHE A 69 6.91 16.32 -25.81
C PHE A 69 8.04 17.23 -25.33
N LEU A 70 9.00 17.57 -26.20
CA LEU A 70 10.11 18.45 -25.83
C LEU A 70 9.60 19.85 -25.41
N GLU A 71 8.55 20.33 -26.06
CA GLU A 71 7.96 21.62 -25.73
C GLU A 71 7.25 21.64 -24.38
N GLU A 72 6.41 20.64 -24.11
CA GLU A 72 5.41 20.73 -23.04
C GLU A 72 5.78 20.00 -21.75
N TRP A 73 6.71 19.05 -21.80
CA TRP A 73 7.01 18.15 -20.67
C TRP A 73 7.50 18.86 -19.40
N PRO A 74 8.41 19.85 -19.47
CA PRO A 74 8.88 20.56 -18.28
C PRO A 74 7.73 21.28 -17.55
N ASP A 75 6.83 21.92 -18.30
CA ASP A 75 5.69 22.65 -17.73
C ASP A 75 4.68 21.69 -17.09
N ILE A 76 4.42 20.54 -17.73
CA ILE A 76 3.56 19.50 -17.16
C ILE A 76 4.14 19.00 -15.83
N ALA A 77 5.45 18.71 -15.79
CA ALA A 77 6.13 18.26 -14.58
C ALA A 77 6.07 19.30 -13.46
N ALA A 78 6.20 20.58 -13.80
CA ALA A 78 6.10 21.68 -12.84
C ALA A 78 4.68 21.82 -12.25
N ILE A 79 3.64 21.43 -13.00
CA ILE A 79 2.25 21.51 -12.55
C ILE A 79 1.84 20.30 -11.72
N VAL A 80 2.00 19.09 -12.25
CA VAL A 80 1.48 17.85 -11.63
C VAL A 80 2.54 17.03 -10.87
N GLY A 81 3.80 17.47 -10.90
CA GLY A 81 4.95 16.78 -10.31
C GLY A 81 5.61 15.78 -11.25
N GLU A 82 6.93 15.60 -11.09
CA GLU A 82 7.73 14.63 -11.87
C GLU A 82 7.25 13.18 -11.68
N GLU A 83 6.67 12.85 -10.53
CA GLU A 83 6.16 11.53 -10.22
C GLU A 83 4.93 11.12 -11.07
N ALA A 84 4.22 12.09 -11.66
CA ALA A 84 3.07 11.82 -12.53
C ALA A 84 3.48 11.43 -13.96
N LEU A 85 4.73 11.72 -14.33
CA LEU A 85 5.26 11.54 -15.69
C LEU A 85 5.33 10.05 -16.13
N PRO A 86 5.72 9.09 -15.26
CA PRO A 86 5.67 7.67 -15.60
C PRO A 86 4.28 7.18 -15.99
N ASP A 87 3.22 7.68 -15.34
CA ASP A 87 1.83 7.29 -15.62
C ASP A 87 1.40 7.73 -17.02
N ILE A 88 1.78 8.95 -17.43
CA ILE A 88 1.57 9.48 -18.78
C ILE A 88 2.29 8.59 -19.82
N ILE A 89 3.56 8.26 -19.58
CA ILE A 89 4.36 7.46 -20.52
C ILE A 89 3.85 6.02 -20.61
N ALA A 90 3.43 5.43 -19.49
CA ALA A 90 2.82 4.12 -19.47
C ALA A 90 1.57 4.09 -20.35
N PHE A 91 0.74 5.13 -20.28
CA PHE A 91 -0.43 5.27 -21.14
C PHE A 91 -0.06 5.43 -22.62
N VAL A 92 0.94 6.26 -22.96
CA VAL A 92 1.46 6.39 -24.33
C VAL A 92 1.98 5.06 -24.86
N ARG A 93 2.74 4.30 -24.07
CA ARG A 93 3.25 2.97 -24.43
C ARG A 93 2.10 1.98 -24.67
N LYS A 94 1.02 2.06 -23.89
CA LYS A 94 -0.18 1.22 -24.06
C LYS A 94 -0.91 1.55 -25.36
N MET A 95 -1.09 2.84 -25.68
CA MET A 95 -1.62 3.27 -26.99
C MET A 95 -0.73 2.80 -28.15
N TRP A 96 0.59 2.95 -28.03
CA TRP A 96 1.56 2.55 -29.07
C TRP A 96 1.56 1.05 -29.34
N LYS A 97 1.40 0.21 -28.32
CA LYS A 97 1.27 -1.25 -28.42
C LYS A 97 -0.09 -1.73 -28.95
N SER A 98 -1.04 -0.81 -29.15
CA SER A 98 -2.38 -1.09 -29.65
C SER A 98 -2.61 -0.49 -31.05
N PRO A 99 -3.74 -0.78 -31.71
CA PRO A 99 -4.12 -0.08 -32.95
C PRO A 99 -4.25 1.44 -32.80
N ASN A 100 -4.36 1.97 -31.56
CA ASN A 100 -4.62 3.38 -31.25
C ASN A 100 -3.41 4.31 -31.35
N GLY A 101 -2.31 3.91 -31.98
CA GLY A 101 -1.10 4.75 -32.06
C GLY A 101 -1.30 6.13 -32.73
N THR A 102 -2.36 6.32 -33.52
CA THR A 102 -2.72 7.63 -34.09
C THR A 102 -3.35 8.60 -33.07
N ALA A 103 -3.81 8.11 -31.92
CA ALA A 103 -4.37 8.92 -30.84
C ALA A 103 -3.29 9.59 -29.97
N ILE A 104 -2.02 9.18 -30.10
CA ILE A 104 -0.90 9.70 -29.29
C ILE A 104 -0.70 11.21 -29.50
N VAL A 105 -0.75 11.69 -30.75
CA VAL A 105 -0.55 13.12 -31.03
C VAL A 105 -1.68 13.97 -30.41
N PRO A 106 -2.98 13.69 -30.66
CA PRO A 106 -4.07 14.38 -29.98
C PRO A 106 -3.97 14.34 -28.45
N PHE A 107 -3.56 13.20 -27.89
CA PHE A 107 -3.34 13.07 -26.45
C PHE A 107 -2.26 14.04 -25.94
N LEU A 108 -1.07 13.99 -26.53
CA LEU A 108 0.06 14.86 -26.14
C LEU A 108 -0.29 16.33 -26.32
N GLN A 109 -1.02 16.71 -27.38
CA GLN A 109 -1.49 18.08 -27.61
C GLN A 109 -2.50 18.55 -26.56
N SER A 110 -3.34 17.64 -26.04
CA SER A 110 -4.33 17.97 -25.01
C SER A 110 -3.71 18.09 -23.61
N LEU A 111 -2.60 17.39 -23.38
CA LEU A 111 -2.02 17.17 -22.05
C LEU A 111 -1.66 18.46 -21.28
N PRO A 112 -1.12 19.54 -21.88
CA PRO A 112 -0.77 20.74 -21.14
C PRO A 112 -2.00 21.48 -20.59
N ALA A 113 -3.09 21.50 -21.37
CA ALA A 113 -4.34 22.08 -20.92
C ALA A 113 -5.01 21.20 -19.86
N THR A 114 -4.92 19.89 -20.01
CA THR A 114 -5.39 18.91 -19.02
C THR A 114 -4.64 19.03 -17.70
N ALA A 115 -3.30 19.05 -17.73
CA ALA A 115 -2.46 19.20 -16.54
C ALA A 115 -2.79 20.49 -15.77
N ARG A 116 -2.92 21.62 -16.47
CA ARG A 116 -3.35 22.90 -15.85
C ARG A 116 -4.72 22.84 -15.19
N ARG A 117 -5.63 22.02 -15.71
CA ARG A 117 -7.00 21.87 -15.16
C ARG A 117 -7.06 20.93 -13.98
N LEU A 118 -6.28 19.85 -14.02
CA LEU A 118 -6.30 18.81 -12.99
C LEU A 118 -5.34 19.14 -11.83
N GLN A 119 -4.26 19.89 -12.07
CA GLN A 119 -3.32 20.42 -11.07
C GLN A 119 -2.57 19.39 -10.19
N THR A 120 -3.03 18.13 -10.12
CA THR A 120 -2.46 17.10 -9.26
C THR A 120 -2.23 15.79 -10.02
N ARG A 121 -1.30 14.99 -9.51
CA ARG A 121 -1.02 13.64 -10.03
C ARG A 121 -2.26 12.75 -9.92
N GLU A 122 -2.97 12.79 -8.80
CA GLU A 122 -4.12 11.91 -8.55
C GLU A 122 -5.24 12.14 -9.56
N LEU A 123 -5.59 13.41 -9.80
CA LEU A 123 -6.62 13.76 -10.78
C LEU A 123 -6.19 13.44 -12.20
N LEU A 124 -4.90 13.63 -12.52
CA LEU A 124 -4.35 13.21 -13.80
C LEU A 124 -4.44 11.70 -13.98
N ALA A 125 -4.12 10.90 -12.96
CA ALA A 125 -4.23 9.46 -13.00
C ALA A 125 -5.69 9.00 -13.20
N GLU A 126 -6.64 9.64 -12.53
CA GLU A 126 -8.08 9.38 -12.73
C GLU A 126 -8.54 9.71 -14.15
N TYR A 127 -8.08 10.83 -14.72
CA TYR A 127 -8.33 11.18 -16.11
C TYR A 127 -7.74 10.13 -17.07
N LEU A 128 -6.50 9.70 -16.83
CA LEU A 128 -5.86 8.63 -17.62
C LEU A 128 -6.66 7.33 -17.52
N ALA A 129 -7.24 7.02 -16.35
CA ALA A 129 -8.13 5.88 -16.18
C ALA A 129 -9.42 6.00 -16.99
N ILE A 130 -10.05 7.18 -17.06
CA ILE A 130 -11.22 7.41 -17.94
C ILE A 130 -10.84 7.21 -19.41
N ALA A 131 -9.72 7.82 -19.83
CA ALA A 131 -9.24 7.71 -21.21
C ALA A 131 -8.86 6.27 -21.56
N LEU A 132 -8.32 5.53 -20.60
CA LEU A 132 -8.00 4.13 -20.75
C LEU A 132 -9.24 3.25 -20.87
N ASP A 133 -10.25 3.45 -20.02
CA ASP A 133 -11.52 2.72 -20.10
C ASP A 133 -12.20 2.95 -21.46
N LEU A 134 -12.24 4.21 -21.93
CA LEU A 134 -12.72 4.54 -23.26
C LEU A 134 -11.93 3.79 -24.34
N MET A 135 -10.60 3.83 -24.29
CA MET A 135 -9.75 3.16 -25.26
C MET A 135 -10.04 1.65 -25.29
N GLU A 136 -10.06 0.99 -24.14
CA GLU A 136 -10.22 -0.47 -24.05
C GLU A 136 -11.60 -0.91 -24.52
N ARG A 137 -12.65 -0.20 -24.13
CA ARG A 137 -14.04 -0.57 -24.47
C ARG A 137 -14.42 -0.24 -25.90
N THR A 138 -13.71 0.66 -26.58
CA THR A 138 -14.03 1.08 -27.96
C THR A 138 -13.00 0.62 -28.99
N THR A 139 -11.95 -0.11 -28.57
CA THR A 139 -11.01 -0.76 -29.48
C THR A 139 -11.60 -2.08 -29.98
N GLY A 140 -11.91 -2.14 -31.28
CA GLY A 140 -12.57 -3.30 -31.88
C GLY A 140 -11.65 -4.49 -32.16
N SER A 141 -12.22 -5.70 -32.15
CA SER A 141 -11.52 -6.96 -32.43
C SER A 141 -12.22 -7.76 -33.52
N VAL A 142 -11.45 -8.34 -34.45
CA VAL A 142 -11.99 -9.31 -35.42
C VAL A 142 -12.06 -10.67 -34.72
N HIS A 143 -13.28 -11.23 -34.61
CA HIS A 143 -13.57 -12.49 -33.91
C HIS A 143 -13.22 -12.55 -32.41
N GLY A 144 -13.01 -11.40 -31.76
CA GLY A 144 -12.76 -11.33 -30.31
C GLY A 144 -11.35 -11.73 -29.86
N ILE A 145 -10.44 -12.06 -30.79
CA ILE A 145 -9.12 -12.63 -30.47
C ILE A 145 -7.98 -11.61 -30.65
N HIS A 146 -8.07 -10.70 -31.63
CA HIS A 146 -7.04 -9.70 -31.90
C HIS A 146 -7.64 -8.29 -32.02
N GLN A 147 -7.21 -7.37 -31.15
CA GLN A 147 -7.51 -5.94 -31.29
C GLN A 147 -7.00 -5.46 -32.65
N THR A 148 -7.93 -5.18 -33.57
CA THR A 148 -7.62 -4.93 -34.98
C THR A 148 -7.99 -3.52 -35.39
N PHE A 149 -9.01 -2.92 -34.76
CA PHE A 149 -9.51 -1.60 -35.12
C PHE A 149 -9.23 -0.59 -34.02
N PRO A 150 -8.64 0.59 -34.33
CA PRO A 150 -8.48 1.65 -33.35
C PRO A 150 -9.84 2.18 -32.91
N SER A 151 -9.91 2.67 -31.68
CA SER A 151 -11.03 3.44 -31.16
C SER A 151 -11.35 4.63 -32.07
N PRO A 152 -12.55 4.67 -32.66
CA PRO A 152 -13.02 5.81 -33.45
C PRO A 152 -13.15 7.09 -32.62
N GLY A 153 -13.64 6.98 -31.37
CA GLY A 153 -13.93 8.11 -30.50
C GLY A 153 -12.74 8.69 -29.73
N LEU A 154 -11.72 7.88 -29.42
CA LEU A 154 -10.62 8.29 -28.55
C LEU A 154 -9.83 9.52 -29.06
N PRO A 155 -9.39 9.61 -30.33
CA PRO A 155 -8.71 10.80 -30.84
C PRO A 155 -9.60 12.05 -30.80
N GLU A 156 -10.91 11.89 -31.03
CA GLU A 156 -11.85 13.01 -31.00
C GLU A 156 -12.07 13.49 -29.57
N MET A 157 -12.16 12.58 -28.59
CA MET A 157 -12.24 12.94 -27.19
C MET A 157 -11.05 13.80 -26.78
N PHE A 158 -9.81 13.38 -27.06
CA PHE A 158 -8.61 14.15 -26.67
C PHE A 158 -8.62 15.59 -27.19
N LYS A 159 -9.12 15.81 -28.41
CA LYS A 159 -9.28 17.18 -28.96
C LYS A 159 -10.28 18.02 -28.17
N GLN A 160 -11.29 17.39 -27.56
CA GLN A 160 -12.34 18.07 -26.79
C GLN A 160 -12.04 18.16 -25.28
N VAL A 161 -11.15 17.33 -24.73
CA VAL A 161 -10.84 17.28 -23.29
C VAL A 161 -10.57 18.67 -22.68
N PRO A 162 -9.77 19.57 -23.29
CA PRO A 162 -9.56 20.91 -22.74
C PRO A 162 -10.86 21.72 -22.56
N ALA A 163 -11.80 21.58 -23.50
CA ALA A 163 -13.11 22.24 -23.45
C ALA A 163 -14.08 21.53 -22.49
N LEU A 164 -14.00 20.21 -22.37
CA LEU A 164 -14.78 19.40 -21.46
C LEU A 164 -14.41 19.69 -20.00
N LEU A 165 -13.11 19.69 -19.65
CA LEU A 165 -12.62 19.97 -18.30
C LEU A 165 -12.81 21.43 -17.85
N THR A 166 -13.22 22.31 -18.77
CA THR A 166 -13.66 23.68 -18.43
C THR A 166 -15.13 23.72 -17.99
N GLN A 167 -15.89 22.65 -18.23
CA GLN A 167 -17.33 22.59 -17.98
C GLN A 167 -17.73 21.45 -17.06
N LEU A 168 -16.94 20.39 -17.00
CA LEU A 168 -17.22 19.16 -16.28
C LEU A 168 -16.16 18.93 -15.21
N SER A 169 -16.61 18.42 -14.06
CA SER A 169 -15.74 17.70 -13.13
C SER A 169 -15.25 16.40 -13.77
N LEU A 170 -14.30 15.72 -13.14
CA LEU A 170 -13.90 14.39 -13.62
C LEU A 170 -15.09 13.41 -13.60
N ALA A 171 -15.98 13.52 -12.61
CA ALA A 171 -17.19 12.70 -12.52
C ALA A 171 -18.11 12.92 -13.72
N GLY A 172 -18.33 14.20 -14.07
CA GLY A 172 -19.09 14.55 -15.27
C GLY A 172 -18.43 14.05 -16.56
N LEU A 173 -17.10 14.13 -16.66
CA LEU A 173 -16.36 13.61 -17.82
C LEU A 173 -16.50 12.09 -17.95
N ARG A 174 -16.41 11.34 -16.85
CA ARG A 174 -16.64 9.89 -16.81
C ARG A 174 -18.06 9.56 -17.27
N ASN A 175 -19.08 10.18 -16.68
CA ASN A 175 -20.48 9.94 -17.05
C ASN A 175 -20.74 10.25 -18.53
N TRP A 176 -20.15 11.34 -19.04
CA TRP A 176 -20.24 11.70 -20.45
C TRP A 176 -19.54 10.68 -21.35
N ALA A 177 -18.37 10.18 -20.98
CA ALA A 177 -17.65 9.14 -21.72
C ALA A 177 -18.41 7.80 -21.71
N ASP A 178 -18.90 7.37 -20.53
CA ASP A 178 -19.66 6.14 -20.34
C ASP A 178 -20.95 6.10 -21.17
N TYR A 179 -21.65 7.23 -21.27
CA TYR A 179 -22.81 7.34 -22.15
C TYR A 179 -22.41 7.14 -23.62
N GLY A 180 -21.33 7.79 -24.07
CA GLY A 180 -20.82 7.66 -25.42
C GLY A 180 -20.42 6.23 -25.78
N ILE A 181 -19.76 5.53 -24.85
CA ILE A 181 -19.39 4.12 -25.00
C ILE A 181 -20.65 3.26 -25.08
N ARG A 182 -21.55 3.36 -24.10
CA ARG A 182 -22.71 2.47 -23.96
C ARG A 182 -23.70 2.58 -25.12
N TYR A 183 -23.91 3.77 -25.68
CA TYR A 183 -24.93 3.99 -26.70
C TYR A 183 -24.42 3.89 -28.14
N TYR A 184 -23.09 4.00 -28.37
CA TYR A 184 -22.51 3.97 -29.73
C TYR A 184 -21.38 2.97 -29.92
N ASP A 185 -21.28 1.94 -29.06
CA ASP A 185 -20.27 0.87 -29.13
C ASP A 185 -20.15 0.25 -30.54
N ASP A 186 -21.29 -0.12 -31.13
CA ASP A 186 -21.35 -0.79 -32.44
C ASP A 186 -21.36 0.17 -33.65
N HIS A 187 -21.24 1.49 -33.45
CA HIS A 187 -21.43 2.50 -34.51
C HIS A 187 -20.25 3.49 -34.60
N PRO A 188 -19.15 3.14 -35.29
CA PRO A 188 -17.92 3.94 -35.34
C PRO A 188 -18.09 5.42 -35.72
N GLU A 189 -18.91 5.73 -36.73
CA GLU A 189 -19.13 7.12 -37.15
C GLU A 189 -19.97 7.91 -36.13
N ARG A 190 -20.97 7.28 -35.51
CA ARG A 190 -21.76 7.93 -34.44
C ARG A 190 -20.93 8.15 -33.18
N GLN A 191 -20.00 7.24 -32.90
CA GLN A 191 -19.05 7.39 -31.81
C GLN A 191 -18.14 8.60 -32.06
N LYS A 192 -17.60 8.78 -33.28
CA LYS A 192 -16.87 10.01 -33.65
C LYS A 192 -17.72 11.25 -33.49
N ASP A 193 -18.97 11.25 -33.98
CA ASP A 193 -19.88 12.38 -33.86
C ASP A 193 -20.17 12.74 -32.40
N TYR A 194 -20.26 11.73 -31.52
CA TYR A 194 -20.45 11.93 -30.09
C TYR A 194 -19.20 12.55 -29.44
N PHE A 195 -18.04 11.92 -29.59
CA PHE A 195 -16.81 12.38 -28.93
C PHE A 195 -16.22 13.66 -29.53
N SER A 196 -16.66 14.06 -30.73
CA SER A 196 -16.36 15.36 -31.35
C SER A 196 -17.37 16.47 -31.00
N LEU A 197 -18.33 16.21 -30.09
CA LEU A 197 -19.41 17.14 -29.70
C LEU A 197 -20.30 17.59 -30.88
N GLN A 198 -20.37 16.80 -31.96
CA GLN A 198 -21.22 17.08 -33.12
C GLN A 198 -22.65 16.56 -32.93
N SER A 199 -22.82 15.43 -32.25
CA SER A 199 -24.14 14.85 -32.01
C SER A 199 -24.94 15.68 -31.00
N ALA A 200 -26.27 15.74 -31.22
CA ALA A 200 -27.19 16.40 -30.28
C ALA A 200 -27.16 15.74 -28.90
N ASP A 201 -27.06 14.40 -28.87
CA ASP A 201 -27.01 13.60 -27.64
C ASP A 201 -25.76 13.93 -26.83
N SER A 202 -24.59 14.08 -27.47
CA SER A 202 -23.35 14.45 -26.78
C SER A 202 -23.44 15.81 -26.09
N ARG A 203 -24.02 16.80 -26.78
CA ARG A 203 -24.26 18.12 -26.21
C ARG A 203 -25.30 18.09 -25.08
N ALA A 204 -26.33 17.26 -25.21
CA ALA A 204 -27.34 17.10 -24.18
C ALA A 204 -26.77 16.47 -22.91
N VAL A 205 -25.95 15.41 -23.05
CA VAL A 205 -25.26 14.78 -21.91
C VAL A 205 -24.26 15.77 -21.29
N LEU A 206 -23.45 16.46 -22.11
CA LEU A 206 -22.54 17.51 -21.61
C LEU A 206 -23.29 18.56 -20.79
N GLN A 207 -24.42 19.07 -21.27
CA GLN A 207 -25.22 20.04 -20.52
C GLN A 207 -25.83 19.46 -19.24
N ARG A 208 -26.18 18.17 -19.24
CA ARG A 208 -26.71 17.49 -18.05
C ARG A 208 -25.64 17.33 -16.98
N GLU A 209 -24.43 16.95 -17.36
CA GLU A 209 -23.30 16.75 -16.44
C GLU A 209 -22.60 18.07 -16.05
N ARG A 210 -22.95 19.18 -16.71
CA ARG A 210 -22.47 20.54 -16.40
C ARG A 210 -23.21 21.14 -15.20
N HIS A 211 -23.06 20.52 -14.04
CA HIS A 211 -23.56 21.05 -12.78
C HIS A 211 -22.41 21.31 -11.80
N GLY A 212 -22.68 22.21 -10.85
CA GLY A 212 -21.75 22.56 -9.79
C GLY A 212 -20.78 23.69 -10.13
N THR A 213 -20.10 24.16 -9.08
CA THR A 213 -19.06 25.18 -9.11
C THR A 213 -17.71 24.48 -9.06
N LEU A 214 -16.93 24.58 -10.13
CA LEU A 214 -15.59 23.98 -10.18
C LEU A 214 -14.59 24.77 -9.32
N LEU A 215 -13.74 24.05 -8.58
CA LEU A 215 -12.70 24.65 -7.74
C LEU A 215 -11.70 25.44 -8.58
N VAL A 216 -11.19 24.85 -9.66
CA VAL A 216 -10.15 25.43 -10.52
C VAL A 216 -10.56 26.80 -11.10
N ASP A 217 -11.85 27.02 -11.38
CA ASP A 217 -12.35 28.29 -11.90
C ASP A 217 -12.49 29.38 -10.82
N ASN A 218 -12.45 28.99 -9.55
CA ASN A 218 -12.67 29.87 -8.40
C ASN A 218 -11.47 29.93 -7.44
N GLU A 219 -10.42 29.15 -7.68
CA GLU A 219 -9.21 29.04 -6.86
C GLU A 219 -8.68 30.44 -6.49
N ARG A 220 -8.40 31.29 -7.48
CA ARG A 220 -7.90 32.65 -7.23
C ARG A 220 -8.80 33.47 -6.29
N LYS A 221 -10.12 33.35 -6.42
CA LYS A 221 -11.06 34.08 -5.54
C LYS A 221 -11.04 33.51 -4.13
N LEU A 222 -10.92 32.20 -3.99
CA LEU A 222 -10.88 31.48 -2.72
C LEU A 222 -9.55 31.69 -2.00
N SER A 223 -8.42 31.71 -2.70
CA SER A 223 -7.12 32.06 -2.13
C SER A 223 -7.08 33.52 -1.64
N LEU A 224 -7.70 34.45 -2.38
CA LEU A 224 -7.86 35.83 -1.90
C LEU A 224 -8.79 35.93 -0.68
N TYR A 225 -9.81 35.08 -0.61
CA TYR A 225 -10.69 34.97 0.56
C TYR A 225 -9.93 34.49 1.80
N LEU A 226 -9.12 33.42 1.67
CA LEU A 226 -8.26 32.93 2.76
C LEU A 226 -7.25 33.98 3.20
N ARG A 227 -6.51 34.57 2.26
CA ARG A 227 -5.49 35.58 2.59
C ARG A 227 -6.10 36.82 3.22
N GLY A 228 -7.24 37.27 2.70
CA GLY A 228 -7.89 38.51 3.12
C GLY A 228 -8.62 38.40 4.46
N LEU A 229 -9.31 37.28 4.73
CA LEU A 229 -10.14 37.13 5.94
C LEU A 229 -9.50 36.22 6.98
N TRP A 230 -8.66 35.27 6.59
CA TRP A 230 -8.08 34.30 7.50
C TRP A 230 -6.58 34.46 7.70
N GLN A 231 -5.94 35.37 6.93
CA GLN A 231 -4.47 35.54 6.90
C GLN A 231 -3.75 34.22 6.61
N ASP A 232 -4.38 33.38 5.80
CA ASP A 232 -3.89 32.07 5.40
C ASP A 232 -3.61 32.09 3.90
N ASP A 233 -2.42 31.66 3.49
CA ASP A 233 -1.97 31.65 2.10
C ASP A 233 -1.70 30.24 1.53
N ASP A 234 -2.15 29.21 2.25
CA ASP A 234 -1.94 27.81 1.92
C ASP A 234 -2.56 27.42 0.56
N MET A 235 -2.01 26.38 -0.05
CA MET A 235 -2.40 25.95 -1.39
C MET A 235 -3.75 25.23 -1.38
N LEU A 236 -4.60 25.52 -2.35
CA LEU A 236 -5.86 24.79 -2.54
C LEU A 236 -5.64 23.64 -3.51
N ILE A 237 -5.91 22.42 -3.05
CA ILE A 237 -5.61 21.20 -3.79
C ILE A 237 -6.92 20.44 -4.07
N PRO A 238 -7.33 20.29 -5.33
CA PRO A 238 -8.54 19.54 -5.66
C PRO A 238 -8.36 18.03 -5.46
N TYR A 239 -9.43 17.36 -5.04
CA TYR A 239 -9.62 15.91 -5.13
C TYR A 239 -10.95 15.61 -5.81
N SER A 240 -11.05 14.43 -6.42
CA SER A 240 -12.22 14.05 -7.20
C SER A 240 -13.26 13.36 -6.32
N SER A 241 -14.54 13.64 -6.60
CA SER A 241 -15.67 12.93 -6.00
C SER A 241 -16.19 11.78 -6.87
N MET A 242 -15.43 11.32 -7.87
CA MET A 242 -15.87 10.34 -8.88
C MET A 242 -16.29 9.00 -8.31
N TYR A 243 -15.58 8.51 -7.30
CA TYR A 243 -15.78 7.17 -6.79
C TYR A 243 -16.71 7.21 -5.56
N ASP A 244 -17.80 6.44 -5.63
CA ASP A 244 -18.50 5.97 -4.43
C ASP A 244 -17.61 4.90 -3.75
N GLU A 245 -16.48 5.34 -3.20
CA GLU A 245 -15.67 4.50 -2.33
C GLU A 245 -16.45 4.16 -1.05
N LEU A 246 -16.01 3.10 -0.33
CA LEU A 246 -16.51 2.77 1.02
C LEU A 246 -16.46 3.98 1.99
N ARG A 247 -15.62 5.00 1.69
CA ARG A 247 -15.65 6.33 2.33
C ARG A 247 -15.43 7.43 1.28
N LYS A 248 -16.41 8.32 1.11
CA LYS A 248 -16.20 9.52 0.28
C LYS A 248 -15.10 10.40 0.88
N PRO A 249 -14.16 10.90 0.07
CA PRO A 249 -13.18 11.86 0.56
C PRO A 249 -13.91 13.11 1.06
N VAL A 250 -13.64 13.47 2.31
CA VAL A 250 -14.09 14.72 2.93
C VAL A 250 -12.96 15.75 2.85
N PRO A 251 -13.28 17.06 2.95
CA PRO A 251 -12.25 18.08 3.04
C PRO A 251 -11.22 17.77 4.13
N TYR A 252 -9.96 18.12 3.93
CA TYR A 252 -8.92 18.01 4.95
C TYR A 252 -7.78 18.95 4.63
N TYR A 253 -6.80 19.05 5.53
CA TYR A 253 -5.57 19.77 5.26
C TYR A 253 -4.37 19.01 5.83
N ASP A 254 -3.23 19.17 5.18
CA ASP A 254 -1.95 18.59 5.57
C ASP A 254 -0.81 19.58 5.30
N LYS A 255 0.44 19.10 5.28
CA LYS A 255 1.63 19.93 5.05
C LYS A 255 1.75 20.44 3.60
N LEU A 256 1.01 19.85 2.66
CA LEU A 256 1.05 20.20 1.23
C LEU A 256 -0.03 21.23 0.90
N GLY A 257 -1.15 21.23 1.62
CA GLY A 257 -2.15 22.27 1.55
C GLY A 257 -3.55 21.84 1.99
N ILE A 258 -4.54 22.63 1.61
CA ILE A 258 -5.96 22.41 1.91
C ILE A 258 -6.60 21.64 0.75
N ARG A 259 -7.13 20.45 1.06
CA ARG A 259 -7.71 19.52 0.10
C ARG A 259 -9.23 19.68 0.06
N LEU A 260 -9.76 19.97 -1.13
CA LEU A 260 -11.17 20.28 -1.37
C LEU A 260 -11.71 19.49 -2.57
N PRO A 261 -13.03 19.22 -2.66
CA PRO A 261 -13.59 18.57 -3.83
C PRO A 261 -13.40 19.45 -5.08
N ASP A 262 -13.18 18.81 -6.22
CA ASP A 262 -13.02 19.46 -7.53
C ASP A 262 -14.28 20.22 -7.98
N VAL A 263 -15.44 19.82 -7.45
CA VAL A 263 -16.73 20.47 -7.67
C VAL A 263 -17.60 20.50 -6.41
N TYR A 264 -18.32 21.62 -6.20
CA TYR A 264 -19.46 21.69 -5.29
C TYR A 264 -20.74 22.09 -6.01
N ASP A 265 -21.80 21.29 -5.86
CA ASP A 265 -23.16 21.67 -6.27
C ASP A 265 -23.79 22.70 -5.34
N ASP A 266 -24.71 23.51 -5.86
CA ASP A 266 -25.57 24.35 -5.03
C ASP A 266 -26.41 23.46 -4.10
N ALA A 267 -26.44 23.78 -2.80
CA ALA A 267 -27.14 22.97 -1.80
C ALA A 267 -27.88 23.86 -0.80
N GLN A 268 -29.13 23.52 -0.50
CA GLN A 268 -29.95 24.21 0.51
C GLN A 268 -30.02 25.75 0.33
N GLY A 269 -30.03 26.22 -0.91
CA GLY A 269 -30.04 27.66 -1.24
C GLY A 269 -28.70 28.37 -1.04
N VAL A 270 -27.61 27.62 -0.86
CA VAL A 270 -26.22 28.09 -0.81
C VAL A 270 -25.53 27.75 -2.11
N SER A 271 -24.86 28.74 -2.70
CA SER A 271 -24.10 28.55 -3.95
C SER A 271 -22.87 27.67 -3.71
N GLY A 272 -22.42 26.92 -4.72
CA GLY A 272 -21.19 26.11 -4.62
C GLY A 272 -19.97 26.94 -4.22
N LEU A 273 -19.87 28.20 -4.66
CA LEU A 273 -18.81 29.13 -4.21
C LEU A 273 -18.88 29.41 -2.70
N ASP A 274 -20.08 29.63 -2.17
CA ASP A 274 -20.26 29.87 -0.74
C ASP A 274 -20.12 28.58 0.09
N ARG A 275 -20.33 27.41 -0.50
CA ARG A 275 -19.94 26.13 0.11
C ARG A 275 -18.43 26.03 0.29
N TYR A 276 -17.64 26.33 -0.73
CA TYR A 276 -16.18 26.41 -0.58
C TYR A 276 -15.78 27.40 0.52
N ARG A 277 -16.42 28.58 0.59
CA ARG A 277 -16.14 29.57 1.65
C ARG A 277 -16.47 29.04 3.04
N ALA A 278 -17.57 28.29 3.19
CA ALA A 278 -17.95 27.67 4.46
C ALA A 278 -16.93 26.60 4.87
N THR A 279 -16.54 25.70 3.96
CA THR A 279 -15.51 24.69 4.20
C THR A 279 -14.16 25.32 4.56
N LEU A 280 -13.75 26.35 3.83
CA LEU A 280 -12.49 27.06 4.11
C LEU A 280 -12.54 27.82 5.44
N ALA A 281 -13.68 28.41 5.81
CA ALA A 281 -13.85 29.02 7.12
C ALA A 281 -13.75 28.00 8.26
N HIS A 282 -14.33 26.81 8.06
CA HIS A 282 -14.25 25.69 9.00
C HIS A 282 -12.80 25.24 9.21
N ILE A 283 -12.08 24.94 8.11
CA ILE A 283 -10.68 24.52 8.13
C ILE A 283 -9.76 25.60 8.73
N ALA A 284 -9.93 26.85 8.31
CA ALA A 284 -9.17 27.97 8.88
C ALA A 284 -9.47 28.15 10.38
N GLY A 285 -10.70 27.87 10.80
CA GLY A 285 -11.09 27.84 12.20
C GLY A 285 -10.32 26.77 12.99
N HIS A 286 -10.24 25.55 12.48
CA HIS A 286 -9.41 24.50 13.09
C HIS A 286 -7.95 24.91 13.19
N ARG A 287 -7.36 25.42 12.10
CA ARG A 287 -5.95 25.86 12.07
C ARG A 287 -5.65 26.96 13.09
N ARG A 288 -6.64 27.80 13.41
CA ARG A 288 -6.48 28.92 14.35
C ARG A 288 -6.76 28.56 15.81
N TRP A 289 -7.72 27.67 16.07
CA TRP A 289 -8.26 27.47 17.40
C TRP A 289 -8.16 26.04 17.92
N THR A 290 -8.00 25.03 17.06
CA THR A 290 -7.85 23.64 17.48
C THR A 290 -6.42 23.36 17.89
N THR A 291 -6.28 22.61 18.97
CA THR A 291 -5.01 22.15 19.51
C THR A 291 -5.08 20.63 19.56
N ALA A 292 -4.06 19.96 19.03
CA ALA A 292 -4.08 18.51 18.99
C ALA A 292 -4.06 17.90 20.41
N ILE A 293 -4.91 16.90 20.63
CA ILE A 293 -5.09 16.18 21.91
C ILE A 293 -4.87 14.67 21.72
N ILE A 294 -4.57 13.97 22.81
CA ILE A 294 -4.30 12.54 22.80
C ILE A 294 -5.59 11.73 22.56
N ALA A 295 -5.56 10.83 21.58
CA ALA A 295 -6.70 10.01 21.18
C ALA A 295 -6.82 8.69 21.98
N ASP A 296 -5.71 8.15 22.51
CA ASP A 296 -5.59 6.80 23.06
C ASP A 296 -6.52 6.52 24.25
N ASN A 297 -6.80 7.55 25.04
CA ASN A 297 -7.69 7.46 26.20
C ASN A 297 -9.19 7.49 25.84
N LEU A 298 -9.53 7.59 24.54
CA LEU A 298 -10.90 7.75 24.06
C LEU A 298 -11.31 6.58 23.17
N SER A 299 -12.47 5.99 23.48
CA SER A 299 -13.15 5.04 22.58
C SER A 299 -13.58 5.69 21.26
N PRO A 300 -13.83 4.92 20.19
CA PRO A 300 -14.24 5.47 18.89
C PRO A 300 -15.46 6.42 18.94
N PHE A 301 -16.47 6.12 19.75
CA PHE A 301 -17.64 6.99 19.91
C PHE A 301 -17.34 8.26 20.72
N GLN A 302 -16.41 8.19 21.66
CA GLN A 302 -15.94 9.38 22.39
C GLN A 302 -15.09 10.28 21.48
N ARG A 303 -14.25 9.72 20.61
CA ARG A 303 -13.51 10.48 19.58
C ARG A 303 -14.48 11.18 18.64
N MET A 304 -15.48 10.46 18.11
CA MET A 304 -16.53 11.06 17.27
C MET A 304 -17.29 12.18 17.99
N ALA A 305 -17.58 12.04 19.27
CA ALA A 305 -18.25 13.08 20.04
C ALA A 305 -17.36 14.32 20.25
N ALA A 306 -16.06 14.10 20.49
CA ALA A 306 -15.09 15.18 20.61
C ALA A 306 -14.94 15.96 19.30
N GLU A 307 -14.84 15.26 18.16
CA GLU A 307 -14.82 15.84 16.81
C GLU A 307 -16.04 16.74 16.57
N PHE A 308 -17.25 16.21 16.77
CA PHE A 308 -18.50 16.97 16.56
C PHE A 308 -18.59 18.25 17.42
N LEU A 309 -18.10 18.20 18.65
CA LEU A 309 -18.10 19.35 19.56
C LEU A 309 -16.99 20.34 19.23
N GLU A 310 -15.81 19.85 18.83
CA GLU A 310 -14.72 20.70 18.40
C GLU A 310 -15.08 21.45 17.11
N ASP A 311 -15.68 20.76 16.14
CA ASP A 311 -16.26 21.39 14.95
C ASP A 311 -17.26 22.50 15.33
N SER A 312 -18.19 22.18 16.24
CA SER A 312 -19.20 23.12 16.69
C SER A 312 -18.56 24.33 17.39
N ARG A 313 -17.44 24.13 18.09
CA ARG A 313 -16.67 25.20 18.74
C ARG A 313 -16.01 26.08 17.71
N VAL A 314 -15.27 25.54 16.75
CA VAL A 314 -14.59 26.34 15.72
C VAL A 314 -15.59 27.12 14.87
N GLU A 315 -16.75 26.53 14.55
CA GLU A 315 -17.85 27.21 13.86
C GLU A 315 -18.41 28.37 14.70
N CYS A 316 -18.61 28.17 16.01
CA CYS A 316 -19.05 29.23 16.91
C CYS A 316 -18.06 30.38 17.00
N LEU A 317 -16.76 30.08 17.06
CA LEU A 317 -15.69 31.09 17.07
C LEU A 317 -15.60 31.82 15.73
N ALA A 318 -15.66 31.09 14.62
CA ALA A 318 -15.72 31.65 13.27
C ALA A 318 -16.92 32.60 13.12
N MET A 319 -18.10 32.24 13.64
CA MET A 319 -19.28 33.10 13.64
C MET A 319 -19.19 34.32 14.57
N ARG A 320 -18.35 34.28 15.62
CA ARG A 320 -18.09 35.47 16.46
C ARG A 320 -17.28 36.50 15.71
N GLU A 321 -16.27 36.06 14.96
CA GLU A 321 -15.43 36.93 14.13
C GLU A 321 -16.16 37.37 12.86
N TYR A 322 -16.87 36.44 12.22
CA TYR A 322 -17.60 36.65 10.97
C TYR A 322 -19.07 36.20 11.09
N PRO A 323 -19.96 37.07 11.62
CA PRO A 323 -21.38 36.73 11.85
C PRO A 323 -22.16 36.26 10.61
N GLY A 324 -21.70 36.65 9.40
CA GLY A 324 -22.29 36.22 8.14
C GLY A 324 -22.22 34.71 7.90
N LEU A 325 -21.24 34.00 8.49
CA LEU A 325 -21.09 32.55 8.36
C LEU A 325 -22.26 31.78 8.96
N ARG A 326 -22.98 32.36 9.92
CA ARG A 326 -24.16 31.72 10.53
C ARG A 326 -25.20 31.32 9.51
N ARG A 327 -25.42 32.14 8.48
CA ARG A 327 -26.38 31.83 7.41
C ARG A 327 -25.93 30.59 6.63
N LEU A 328 -24.63 30.48 6.33
CA LEU A 328 -24.08 29.38 5.54
C LEU A 328 -24.09 28.07 6.33
N PHE A 329 -23.49 28.06 7.53
CA PHE A 329 -23.45 26.87 8.37
C PHE A 329 -24.86 26.40 8.72
N LYS A 330 -25.79 27.29 9.10
CA LYS A 330 -27.18 26.90 9.40
C LYS A 330 -27.91 26.33 8.18
N ALA A 331 -27.64 26.81 6.97
CA ALA A 331 -28.28 26.30 5.76
C ALA A 331 -27.71 24.92 5.34
N LEU A 332 -26.40 24.74 5.46
CA LEU A 332 -25.70 23.51 5.04
C LEU A 332 -25.75 22.40 6.08
N HIS A 333 -25.80 22.73 7.38
CA HIS A 333 -25.88 21.73 8.43
C HIS A 333 -27.25 21.02 8.40
N PRO A 334 -27.28 19.68 8.36
CA PRO A 334 -28.54 18.94 8.29
C PRO A 334 -29.43 19.21 9.51
N VAL A 335 -30.72 18.93 9.36
CA VAL A 335 -31.73 19.04 10.43
C VAL A 335 -32.27 17.65 10.75
N PRO A 336 -31.53 16.81 11.51
CA PRO A 336 -31.99 15.48 11.85
C PRO A 336 -33.31 15.56 12.63
N GLN A 337 -34.30 14.76 12.27
CA GLN A 337 -35.55 14.66 13.03
C GLN A 337 -35.33 13.82 14.29
N GLU A 338 -35.84 14.28 15.43
CA GLU A 338 -35.55 13.69 16.76
C GLU A 338 -35.92 12.20 16.89
N GLN A 339 -37.02 11.77 16.26
CA GLN A 339 -37.52 10.39 16.37
C GLN A 339 -37.30 9.56 15.08
N ALA A 340 -36.32 9.95 14.25
CA ALA A 340 -36.14 9.34 12.93
C ALA A 340 -35.40 8.00 12.94
N CYS A 341 -34.68 7.69 14.01
CA CYS A 341 -33.89 6.46 14.16
C CYS A 341 -34.58 5.46 15.10
N ASP A 342 -34.52 4.17 14.77
CA ASP A 342 -35.02 3.10 15.62
C ASP A 342 -33.86 2.54 16.48
N ALA A 343 -33.82 2.98 17.73
CA ALA A 343 -32.78 2.58 18.68
C ALA A 343 -32.83 1.10 19.06
N GLU A 344 -33.83 0.32 18.64
CA GLU A 344 -33.85 -1.14 18.82
C GLU A 344 -33.20 -1.91 17.66
N LYS A 345 -32.92 -1.24 16.53
CA LYS A 345 -32.42 -1.89 15.30
C LYS A 345 -31.12 -1.30 14.76
N GLU A 346 -30.79 -0.06 15.14
CA GLU A 346 -29.72 0.71 14.53
C GLU A 346 -28.87 1.43 15.59
N SER A 347 -27.59 1.62 15.30
CA SER A 347 -26.72 2.50 16.09
C SER A 347 -27.07 3.95 15.82
N THR A 348 -27.39 4.68 16.90
CA THR A 348 -27.94 6.04 16.85
C THR A 348 -26.94 7.10 17.32
N VAL A 349 -25.71 6.72 17.68
CA VAL A 349 -24.67 7.64 18.20
C VAL A 349 -24.48 8.85 17.27
N ARG A 350 -24.26 8.60 15.97
CA ARG A 350 -24.05 9.65 14.97
C ARG A 350 -25.25 10.58 14.83
N HIS A 351 -26.47 10.04 14.89
CA HIS A 351 -27.71 10.82 14.84
C HIS A 351 -27.86 11.73 16.07
N ARG A 352 -27.60 11.20 17.27
CA ARG A 352 -27.61 12.00 18.52
C ARG A 352 -26.58 13.13 18.48
N LEU A 353 -25.38 12.87 17.97
CA LEU A 353 -24.33 13.87 17.82
C LEU A 353 -24.68 14.94 16.77
N ALA A 354 -25.24 14.54 15.63
CA ALA A 354 -25.71 15.48 14.61
C ALA A 354 -26.85 16.37 15.12
N MET A 355 -27.76 15.84 15.94
CA MET A 355 -28.78 16.64 16.64
C MET A 355 -28.15 17.63 17.62
N LEU A 356 -27.19 17.19 18.43
CA LEU A 356 -26.47 18.05 19.37
C LEU A 356 -25.76 19.20 18.65
N SER A 357 -25.00 18.89 17.60
CA SER A 357 -24.32 19.87 16.75
C SER A 357 -25.31 20.87 16.14
N ARG A 358 -26.44 20.38 15.60
CA ARG A 358 -27.49 21.25 15.06
C ARG A 358 -28.08 22.16 16.14
N ALA A 359 -28.32 21.63 17.33
CA ALA A 359 -28.88 22.36 18.45
C ALA A 359 -27.93 23.45 18.97
N ILE A 360 -26.62 23.20 18.96
CA ILE A 360 -25.58 24.19 19.28
C ILE A 360 -25.61 25.34 18.27
N LEU A 361 -25.66 25.02 16.98
CA LEU A 361 -25.61 25.97 15.87
C LEU A 361 -26.88 26.85 15.77
N ASP A 362 -28.06 26.26 16.00
CA ASP A 362 -29.36 26.89 15.78
C ASP A 362 -30.18 27.02 17.08
N PRO A 363 -30.18 28.18 17.75
CA PRO A 363 -30.96 28.40 18.98
C PRO A 363 -32.47 28.24 18.82
N GLN A 364 -32.99 28.18 17.59
CA GLN A 364 -34.40 28.00 17.27
C GLN A 364 -34.77 26.53 16.96
N HIS A 365 -33.90 25.57 17.28
CA HIS A 365 -34.18 24.15 17.09
C HIS A 365 -35.42 23.68 17.88
N GLU A 366 -36.12 22.65 17.39
CA GLU A 366 -37.35 22.14 18.02
C GLU A 366 -37.12 20.93 18.95
N TYR A 367 -35.86 20.50 19.11
CA TYR A 367 -35.52 19.32 19.92
C TYR A 367 -35.98 19.42 21.36
N ARG A 368 -36.54 18.31 21.88
CA ARG A 368 -37.06 18.17 23.25
C ARG A 368 -36.21 17.23 24.11
N ASN A 369 -35.27 16.51 23.50
CA ASN A 369 -34.39 15.60 24.20
C ASN A 369 -33.63 16.33 25.33
N ALA A 370 -33.86 15.88 26.57
CA ALA A 370 -33.33 16.53 27.76
C ALA A 370 -31.78 16.55 27.78
N ALA A 371 -31.13 15.48 27.32
CA ALA A 371 -29.67 15.42 27.26
C ALA A 371 -29.11 16.37 26.20
N THR A 372 -29.74 16.47 25.03
CA THR A 372 -29.36 17.46 24.01
C THR A 372 -29.45 18.88 24.56
N ILE A 373 -30.57 19.26 25.18
CA ILE A 373 -30.77 20.60 25.74
C ILE A 373 -29.75 20.89 26.85
N GLU A 374 -29.53 19.93 27.77
CA GLU A 374 -28.54 20.05 28.85
C GLU A 374 -27.14 20.34 28.28
N PHE A 375 -26.71 19.60 27.27
CA PHE A 375 -25.36 19.71 26.72
C PHE A 375 -25.17 20.93 25.82
N VAL A 376 -26.22 21.42 25.16
CA VAL A 376 -26.19 22.74 24.48
C VAL A 376 -25.91 23.86 25.49
N LEU A 377 -26.58 23.85 26.65
CA LEU A 377 -26.36 24.86 27.69
C LEU A 377 -24.94 24.77 28.25
N ARG A 378 -24.44 23.56 28.52
CA ARG A 378 -23.07 23.35 29.00
C ARG A 378 -22.03 23.80 27.97
N PHE A 379 -22.25 23.51 26.69
CA PHE A 379 -21.38 23.96 25.60
C PHE A 379 -21.29 25.50 25.58
N HIS A 380 -22.42 26.20 25.53
CA HIS A 380 -22.43 27.66 25.48
C HIS A 380 -21.87 28.30 26.75
N ALA A 381 -22.04 27.68 27.91
CA ALA A 381 -21.44 28.15 29.17
C ALA A 381 -19.91 28.10 29.13
N LEU A 382 -19.30 27.06 28.54
CA LEU A 382 -17.83 27.00 28.37
C LEU A 382 -17.31 28.12 27.47
N LEU A 383 -18.09 28.48 26.45
CA LEU A 383 -17.73 29.55 25.51
C LEU A 383 -18.08 30.96 25.99
N GLU A 384 -18.81 31.14 27.10
CA GLU A 384 -19.30 32.46 27.56
C GLU A 384 -18.15 33.45 27.83
N ASN A 385 -17.06 32.97 28.43
CA ASN A 385 -15.93 33.80 28.88
C ASN A 385 -14.66 33.65 28.03
N GLY A 386 -14.72 32.97 26.88
CA GLY A 386 -13.53 32.75 26.06
C GLY A 386 -13.77 31.82 24.87
N ALA A 387 -12.67 31.27 24.36
CA ALA A 387 -12.71 30.36 23.22
C ALA A 387 -13.03 28.90 23.60
N ALA A 388 -12.93 28.55 24.89
CA ALA A 388 -12.77 27.18 25.39
C ALA A 388 -11.61 26.43 24.70
N SER A 389 -11.07 25.42 25.38
CA SER A 389 -10.01 24.57 24.83
C SER A 389 -10.58 23.36 24.10
N THR A 390 -9.78 22.78 23.21
CA THR A 390 -10.09 21.51 22.53
C THR A 390 -10.31 20.38 23.54
N GLN A 391 -9.55 20.36 24.65
CA GLN A 391 -9.71 19.38 25.71
C GLN A 391 -11.07 19.52 26.42
N GLU A 392 -11.54 20.75 26.70
CA GLU A 392 -12.87 20.97 27.28
C GLU A 392 -14.01 20.47 26.36
N MET A 393 -13.83 20.54 25.03
CA MET A 393 -14.79 19.93 24.08
C MET A 393 -14.74 18.42 24.11
N ALA A 394 -13.55 17.82 24.18
CA ALA A 394 -13.40 16.38 24.32
C ALA A 394 -14.03 15.86 25.61
N ASP A 395 -13.80 16.53 26.74
CA ASP A 395 -14.39 16.19 28.04
C ASP A 395 -15.91 16.30 28.02
N LEU A 396 -16.45 17.33 27.35
CA LEU A 396 -17.89 17.47 27.14
C LEU A 396 -18.45 16.34 26.25
N GLY A 397 -17.71 15.93 25.22
CA GLY A 397 -18.07 14.81 24.34
C GLY A 397 -18.12 13.48 25.06
N VAL A 398 -17.10 13.21 25.89
CA VAL A 398 -17.05 12.03 26.77
C VAL A 398 -18.26 12.01 27.71
N ALA A 399 -18.56 13.14 28.35
CA ALA A 399 -19.72 13.25 29.23
C ALA A 399 -21.04 13.04 28.48
N PHE A 400 -21.16 13.51 27.23
CA PHE A 400 -22.37 13.32 26.42
C PHE A 400 -22.58 11.86 26.05
N ILE A 401 -21.53 11.16 25.61
CA ILE A 401 -21.58 9.73 25.31
C ILE A 401 -21.94 8.92 26.56
N ALA A 402 -21.31 9.22 27.71
CA ALA A 402 -21.62 8.55 28.96
C ALA A 402 -23.09 8.73 29.37
N LYS A 403 -23.65 9.93 29.17
CA LYS A 403 -25.05 10.26 29.51
C LYS A 403 -26.07 9.62 28.57
N THR A 404 -25.74 9.50 27.28
CA THR A 404 -26.67 9.07 26.22
C THR A 404 -26.45 7.65 25.73
N ARG A 405 -25.58 6.88 26.41
CA ARG A 405 -25.22 5.51 26.03
C ARG A 405 -26.45 4.60 25.94
N LEU A 406 -26.58 3.90 24.82
CA LEU A 406 -27.60 2.87 24.58
C LEU A 406 -26.94 1.54 24.23
N ASN A 407 -27.65 0.42 24.44
CA ASN A 407 -27.14 -0.90 24.04
C ASN A 407 -26.95 -1.03 22.52
N SER A 408 -27.80 -0.33 21.75
CA SER A 408 -27.75 -0.33 20.29
C SER A 408 -26.59 0.44 19.69
N ASP A 409 -25.84 1.20 20.50
CA ASP A 409 -24.67 1.93 20.01
C ASP A 409 -23.62 0.98 19.38
N ASN A 410 -23.57 -0.28 19.83
CA ASN A 410 -22.67 -1.32 19.32
C ASN A 410 -23.19 -2.05 18.07
N PHE A 411 -24.36 -1.70 17.54
CA PHE A 411 -24.90 -2.35 16.34
C PHE A 411 -24.11 -1.98 15.09
N ALA A 412 -23.88 -2.95 14.21
CA ALA A 412 -23.20 -2.72 12.94
C ALA A 412 -24.00 -1.84 11.97
N ASN A 413 -25.34 -1.89 12.04
CA ASN A 413 -26.21 -1.05 11.21
C ASN A 413 -26.27 0.37 11.80
N THR A 414 -25.62 1.34 11.17
CA THR A 414 -25.55 2.75 11.64
C THR A 414 -26.53 3.63 10.86
N TYR A 415 -27.23 4.53 11.56
CA TYR A 415 -28.16 5.47 10.92
C TYR A 415 -27.44 6.68 10.30
N PHE A 416 -27.52 6.83 8.97
CA PHE A 416 -26.84 7.91 8.23
C PHE A 416 -27.74 9.05 7.73
N LYS A 417 -29.06 8.87 7.72
CA LYS A 417 -29.98 9.84 7.13
C LYS A 417 -29.95 11.16 7.92
N ASP A 418 -29.75 12.28 7.22
CA ASP A 418 -29.68 13.62 7.80
C ASP A 418 -28.59 13.78 8.89
N THR A 419 -27.48 13.03 8.81
CA THR A 419 -26.35 13.11 9.77
C THR A 419 -25.00 13.45 9.14
N VAL A 420 -24.95 13.70 7.83
CA VAL A 420 -23.72 14.07 7.11
C VAL A 420 -23.64 15.59 7.01
N ILE A 421 -22.53 16.17 7.48
CA ILE A 421 -22.24 17.59 7.39
C ILE A 421 -21.08 17.75 6.39
N ASP A 422 -21.40 18.19 5.18
CA ASP A 422 -20.51 18.03 4.02
C ASP A 422 -19.43 19.11 3.83
N TYR A 423 -19.49 20.17 4.64
CA TYR A 423 -18.51 21.26 4.65
C TYR A 423 -17.44 21.10 5.74
N ARG A 424 -17.57 20.11 6.64
CA ARG A 424 -16.60 19.83 7.69
C ARG A 424 -15.45 18.97 7.18
N ASP A 425 -14.30 19.09 7.82
CA ASP A 425 -13.13 18.28 7.52
C ASP A 425 -13.16 16.92 8.25
N ASP A 426 -12.08 16.14 8.17
CA ASP A 426 -11.94 14.86 8.86
C ASP A 426 -11.31 14.94 10.25
N ASN A 427 -11.07 16.15 10.75
CA ASN A 427 -10.46 16.42 12.04
C ASN A 427 -9.11 15.69 12.29
N ARG A 428 -8.40 15.20 11.25
CA ARG A 428 -7.17 14.41 11.44
C ARG A 428 -6.10 15.14 12.26
N GLN A 429 -6.13 16.47 12.22
CA GLN A 429 -5.17 17.35 12.89
C GLN A 429 -5.49 17.57 14.38
N MET A 430 -6.70 17.22 14.82
CA MET A 430 -7.10 17.26 16.23
C MET A 430 -6.44 16.15 17.04
N TRP A 431 -6.02 15.06 16.41
CA TRP A 431 -5.57 13.86 17.10
C TRP A 431 -4.06 13.72 17.09
N LYS A 432 -3.51 13.50 18.29
CA LYS A 432 -2.21 12.86 18.52
C LYS A 432 -2.48 11.45 19.02
N PHE A 433 -1.76 10.49 18.47
CA PHE A 433 -1.74 9.14 19.03
C PHE A 433 -0.42 9.04 19.79
N ILE A 434 -0.50 8.64 21.06
CA ILE A 434 0.69 8.31 21.84
C ILE A 434 1.25 7.05 21.18
N GLU A 435 2.27 7.24 20.35
CA GLU A 435 3.11 6.14 19.91
C GLU A 435 3.86 5.61 21.15
N GLU A 436 4.18 4.31 21.20
CA GLU A 436 5.04 3.78 22.29
C GLU A 436 6.37 4.56 22.31
N GLY A 437 6.49 5.54 23.21
CA GLY A 437 7.56 6.53 23.29
C GLY A 437 7.12 7.97 23.67
N ASP A 438 5.84 8.33 23.52
CA ASP A 438 5.38 9.75 23.58
C ASP A 438 5.14 10.36 24.99
N GLU A 439 5.16 9.57 26.08
CA GLU A 439 5.03 10.12 27.45
C GLU A 439 6.34 10.73 27.99
N GLU A 440 7.48 10.53 27.31
CA GLU A 440 8.79 11.01 27.77
C GLU A 440 9.16 12.42 27.25
N GLU A 441 8.40 12.99 26.31
CA GLU A 441 8.80 14.23 25.59
C GLU A 441 8.17 15.55 26.11
N ALA A 442 7.50 15.55 27.27
CA ALA A 442 6.80 16.74 27.78
C ALA A 442 7.69 17.78 28.50
N PHE A 443 9.02 17.61 28.56
CA PHE A 443 9.91 18.61 29.16
C PHE A 443 11.07 19.03 28.23
N ASP A 444 10.93 20.26 27.76
CA ASP A 444 11.91 21.22 27.26
C ASP A 444 12.39 21.17 25.79
N GLU A 445 12.17 22.33 25.17
CA GLU A 445 12.83 22.94 24.01
C GLU A 445 14.36 22.68 23.89
N PRO A 446 14.94 22.90 22.70
CA PRO A 446 15.41 21.87 21.78
C PRO A 446 16.82 21.32 22.04
N ARG A 447 16.96 20.04 21.65
CA ARG A 447 18.16 19.28 21.25
C ARG A 447 19.19 18.97 22.34
N LYS A 448 19.14 17.70 22.78
CA LYS A 448 20.27 16.76 22.80
C LYS A 448 19.74 15.34 22.95
N VAL A 449 19.91 14.54 21.89
CA VAL A 449 19.76 13.08 21.96
C VAL A 449 20.90 12.53 22.81
N GLU A 450 20.55 11.70 23.81
CA GLU A 450 21.16 10.41 24.18
C GLU A 450 20.85 10.00 25.66
N PRO A 451 20.88 8.71 26.06
CA PRO A 451 20.16 7.55 25.49
C PRO A 451 19.70 6.49 26.55
N GLY A 452 18.73 5.63 26.21
CA GLY A 452 18.56 4.26 26.76
C GLY A 452 17.21 4.00 27.44
N GLU A 453 16.37 3.04 27.02
CA GLU A 453 16.62 1.80 26.27
C GLU A 453 15.57 1.54 25.16
N GLU A 454 16.11 1.34 23.95
CA GLU A 454 15.48 1.08 22.67
C GLU A 454 14.78 -0.29 22.59
N LEU A 455 13.67 -0.39 21.85
CA LEU A 455 13.41 -1.58 21.03
C LEU A 455 13.96 -1.33 19.63
N LYS A 456 15.21 -1.80 19.44
CA LYS A 456 15.95 -1.84 18.18
C LYS A 456 15.18 -2.64 17.13
N GLY A 457 14.47 -1.95 16.24
CA GLY A 457 13.86 -2.56 15.06
C GLY A 457 14.33 -1.86 13.80
N LEU A 458 14.63 -2.64 12.76
CA LEU A 458 14.69 -2.10 11.41
C LEU A 458 13.30 -1.56 11.04
N PRO A 459 13.20 -0.55 10.14
CA PRO A 459 11.91 -0.08 9.66
C PRO A 459 11.07 -1.25 9.12
N PRO A 460 9.73 -1.21 9.29
CA PRO A 460 8.87 -2.28 8.82
C PRO A 460 9.07 -2.49 7.32
N ARG A 461 9.06 -3.76 6.89
CA ARG A 461 9.07 -4.11 5.48
C ARG A 461 7.66 -4.33 5.02
N HIS A 462 7.33 -3.70 3.90
CA HIS A 462 6.01 -3.84 3.30
C HIS A 462 5.98 -5.00 2.31
N TYR A 463 4.93 -5.82 2.39
CA TYR A 463 4.67 -6.93 1.48
C TYR A 463 3.30 -6.77 0.84
N HIS A 464 3.23 -7.20 -0.42
CA HIS A 464 1.97 -7.27 -1.15
C HIS A 464 1.09 -8.42 -0.61
N GLU A 465 -0.22 -8.23 -0.65
CA GLU A 465 -1.22 -9.25 -0.33
C GLU A 465 -2.05 -9.55 -1.57
N TRP A 466 -2.22 -10.82 -1.89
CA TRP A 466 -3.01 -11.26 -3.03
C TRP A 466 -4.50 -11.14 -2.72
N ASP A 467 -5.22 -10.42 -3.58
CA ASP A 467 -6.67 -10.31 -3.52
C ASP A 467 -7.29 -11.24 -4.57
N TYR A 468 -7.89 -12.33 -4.11
CA TYR A 468 -8.49 -13.33 -5.00
C TYR A 468 -9.77 -12.85 -5.68
N HIS A 469 -10.48 -11.86 -5.11
CA HIS A 469 -11.69 -11.29 -5.72
C HIS A 469 -11.33 -10.50 -6.98
N ASN A 470 -10.25 -9.73 -6.92
CA ASN A 470 -9.78 -8.88 -8.01
C ASN A 470 -8.70 -9.54 -8.88
N GLN A 471 -8.23 -10.74 -8.49
CA GLN A 471 -7.11 -11.45 -9.13
C GLN A 471 -5.86 -10.55 -9.30
N SER A 472 -5.58 -9.73 -8.28
CA SER A 472 -4.51 -8.74 -8.31
C SER A 472 -3.87 -8.59 -6.93
N TYR A 473 -2.64 -8.10 -6.87
CA TYR A 473 -1.99 -7.76 -5.61
C TYR A 473 -2.43 -6.39 -5.09
N ARG A 474 -2.62 -6.30 -3.78
CA ARG A 474 -2.67 -5.03 -3.05
C ARG A 474 -1.23 -4.62 -2.73
N PRO A 475 -0.71 -3.53 -3.30
CA PRO A 475 0.68 -3.13 -3.10
C PRO A 475 0.92 -2.66 -1.67
N ASP A 476 2.11 -2.95 -1.14
CA ASP A 476 2.61 -2.57 0.20
C ASP A 476 1.59 -2.66 1.35
N TRP A 477 0.74 -3.68 1.29
CA TRP A 477 -0.46 -3.78 2.11
C TRP A 477 -0.18 -4.28 3.53
N VAL A 478 0.82 -5.15 3.70
CA VAL A 478 1.16 -5.79 4.97
C VAL A 478 2.46 -5.21 5.50
N SER A 479 2.48 -4.79 6.76
CA SER A 479 3.68 -4.27 7.42
C SER A 479 4.28 -5.35 8.32
N VAL A 480 5.50 -5.78 8.00
CA VAL A 480 6.24 -6.81 8.73
C VAL A 480 7.36 -6.16 9.53
N TYR A 481 7.31 -6.27 10.86
CA TYR A 481 8.36 -5.84 11.78
C TYR A 481 9.25 -7.02 12.13
N GLU A 482 10.54 -6.91 11.81
CA GLU A 482 11.53 -7.94 12.13
C GLU A 482 12.28 -7.62 13.43
N GLY A 483 12.47 -8.63 14.26
CA GLY A 483 13.18 -8.50 15.54
C GLY A 483 13.85 -9.80 15.97
N LEU A 484 14.71 -9.74 16.98
CA LEU A 484 15.22 -10.94 17.64
C LEU A 484 14.26 -11.34 18.76
N HIS A 485 13.97 -12.64 18.87
CA HIS A 485 13.15 -13.13 19.97
C HIS A 485 13.89 -12.90 21.32
N PRO A 486 13.20 -12.45 22.39
CA PRO A 486 13.83 -12.30 23.71
C PRO A 486 14.41 -13.62 24.22
N GLN A 487 15.45 -13.54 25.05
CA GLN A 487 16.12 -14.72 25.63
C GLN A 487 15.48 -15.13 26.95
N GLY A 488 15.13 -16.41 27.07
CA GLY A 488 14.75 -17.09 28.29
C GLY A 488 15.86 -18.01 28.81
N ASN A 489 15.48 -18.99 29.63
CA ASN A 489 16.43 -19.89 30.28
C ASN A 489 16.78 -21.10 29.39
N ALA A 490 18.01 -21.16 28.89
CA ALA A 490 18.51 -22.26 28.06
C ALA A 490 18.44 -23.64 28.75
N ALA A 491 18.52 -23.68 30.09
CA ALA A 491 18.47 -24.92 30.86
C ALA A 491 17.14 -25.68 30.72
N ASP A 492 16.06 -24.98 30.35
CA ASP A 492 14.76 -25.61 30.12
C ASP A 492 14.78 -26.42 28.81
N ILE A 493 15.42 -25.92 27.74
CA ILE A 493 15.65 -26.70 26.51
C ILE A 493 16.60 -27.88 26.74
N ASP A 494 17.65 -27.70 27.55
CA ASP A 494 18.57 -28.80 27.86
C ASP A 494 17.85 -29.93 28.62
N ARG A 495 16.97 -29.60 29.56
CA ARG A 495 16.12 -30.59 30.26
C ARG A 495 15.20 -31.34 29.29
N LEU A 496 14.66 -30.65 28.29
CA LEU A 496 13.84 -31.26 27.24
C LEU A 496 14.64 -32.20 26.33
N LEU A 497 15.86 -31.82 25.95
CA LEU A 497 16.77 -32.69 25.18
C LEU A 497 17.22 -33.92 25.99
N GLU A 498 17.44 -33.78 27.30
CA GLU A 498 17.75 -34.90 28.20
C GLU A 498 16.58 -35.88 28.33
N LYS A 499 15.35 -35.38 28.47
CA LYS A 499 14.11 -36.19 28.48
C LYS A 499 14.02 -37.08 27.23
N HIS A 500 14.47 -36.57 26.08
CA HIS A 500 14.45 -37.27 24.79
C HIS A 500 15.80 -37.85 24.36
N ALA A 501 16.76 -38.06 25.27
CA ALA A 501 18.10 -38.54 24.94
C ALA A 501 18.12 -39.89 24.19
N GLY A 502 17.11 -40.74 24.40
CA GLY A 502 16.92 -41.99 23.66
C GLY A 502 16.61 -41.76 22.18
N LEU A 503 15.70 -40.82 21.87
CA LEU A 503 15.35 -40.42 20.50
C LEU A 503 16.52 -39.69 19.83
N ALA A 504 17.19 -38.78 20.54
CA ALA A 504 18.38 -38.09 20.03
C ALA A 504 19.48 -39.08 19.62
N LYS A 505 19.73 -40.14 20.41
CA LYS A 505 20.68 -41.22 20.03
C LYS A 505 20.25 -41.99 18.79
N ARG A 506 18.96 -42.24 18.60
CA ARG A 506 18.42 -42.91 17.40
C ARG A 506 18.55 -42.04 16.16
N LEU A 507 18.18 -40.75 16.27
CA LEU A 507 18.36 -39.76 15.22
C LEU A 507 19.83 -39.62 14.85
N LYS A 508 20.74 -39.54 15.82
CA LYS A 508 22.19 -39.53 15.56
C LYS A 508 22.65 -40.66 14.65
N LYS A 509 22.22 -41.89 14.95
CA LYS A 509 22.57 -43.08 14.15
C LYS A 509 22.03 -43.00 12.72
N MET A 510 20.83 -42.47 12.53
CA MET A 510 20.26 -42.27 11.19
C MET A 510 20.99 -41.16 10.42
N LEU A 511 21.36 -40.07 11.08
CA LEU A 511 22.10 -38.95 10.49
C LEU A 511 23.54 -39.34 10.13
N ASP A 512 24.21 -40.14 10.97
CA ASP A 512 25.56 -40.65 10.69
C ASP A 512 25.59 -41.56 9.44
N LEU A 513 24.46 -42.20 9.08
CA LEU A 513 24.31 -42.97 7.83
C LEU A 513 24.04 -42.08 6.60
N LEU A 514 23.58 -40.83 6.80
CA LEU A 514 23.25 -39.87 5.75
C LEU A 514 24.38 -38.87 5.46
N LYS A 515 25.42 -38.82 6.30
CA LYS A 515 26.60 -37.99 6.05
C LYS A 515 27.32 -38.47 4.78
N PRO A 516 27.57 -37.58 3.80
CA PRO A 516 28.26 -37.96 2.57
C PRO A 516 29.67 -38.49 2.89
N GLN A 517 29.98 -39.71 2.47
CA GLN A 517 31.27 -40.35 2.73
C GLN A 517 32.32 -40.13 1.63
N ASP A 518 31.96 -39.67 0.43
CA ASP A 518 32.92 -39.64 -0.69
C ASP A 518 33.10 -38.25 -1.33
N LYS A 519 34.35 -37.78 -1.33
CA LYS A 519 34.82 -36.71 -2.23
C LYS A 519 35.08 -37.34 -3.60
N VAL A 520 34.35 -36.92 -4.62
CA VAL A 520 34.62 -37.36 -6.00
C VAL A 520 35.79 -36.53 -6.54
N ARG A 521 36.88 -37.22 -6.88
CA ARG A 521 38.07 -36.61 -7.47
C ARG A 521 37.84 -36.36 -8.96
N ILE A 522 37.79 -35.09 -9.37
CA ILE A 522 37.68 -34.70 -10.77
C ILE A 522 39.08 -34.41 -11.29
N ARG A 523 39.59 -35.29 -12.16
CA ARG A 523 40.92 -35.19 -12.78
C ARG A 523 40.82 -34.53 -14.17
N TYR A 524 41.95 -34.16 -14.75
CA TYR A 524 42.06 -33.53 -16.07
C TYR A 524 41.42 -32.14 -16.17
N GLN A 525 41.81 -31.23 -15.28
CA GLN A 525 41.41 -29.82 -15.35
C GLN A 525 42.60 -28.93 -15.69
N GLU A 526 42.37 -27.89 -16.51
CA GLU A 526 43.37 -26.84 -16.79
C GLU A 526 43.59 -25.96 -15.56
N GLU A 527 42.53 -25.64 -14.84
CA GLU A 527 42.56 -24.95 -13.55
C GLU A 527 41.92 -25.84 -12.49
N GLY A 528 42.64 -26.10 -11.39
CA GLY A 528 42.16 -26.94 -10.30
C GLY A 528 42.83 -26.55 -9.00
N SER A 529 42.24 -26.99 -7.88
CA SER A 529 42.72 -26.65 -6.53
C SER A 529 44.05 -27.34 -6.20
N GLU A 530 44.35 -28.47 -6.83
CA GLU A 530 45.57 -29.25 -6.60
C GLU A 530 46.15 -29.77 -7.92
N LEU A 531 47.48 -29.98 -7.95
CA LEU A 531 48.17 -30.53 -9.10
C LEU A 531 48.04 -32.04 -9.16
N ASP A 532 47.69 -32.58 -10.33
CA ASP A 532 47.70 -34.00 -10.60
C ASP A 532 49.09 -34.48 -11.00
N LEU A 533 49.86 -34.95 -10.01
CA LEU A 533 51.23 -35.40 -10.21
C LEU A 533 51.36 -36.45 -11.33
N ASP A 534 50.42 -37.40 -11.47
CA ASP A 534 50.51 -38.43 -12.50
C ASP A 534 50.33 -37.84 -13.91
N VAL A 535 49.38 -36.91 -14.07
CA VAL A 535 49.06 -36.26 -15.35
C VAL A 535 50.11 -35.20 -15.67
N ALA A 536 50.59 -34.45 -14.67
CA ALA A 536 51.66 -33.47 -14.79
C ALA A 536 52.99 -34.13 -15.20
N ILE A 537 53.33 -35.28 -14.61
CA ILE A 537 54.54 -36.03 -14.99
C ILE A 537 54.43 -36.52 -16.44
N ARG A 538 53.27 -37.05 -16.87
CA ARG A 538 53.06 -37.47 -18.26
C ARG A 538 53.12 -36.29 -19.23
N SER A 539 52.46 -35.19 -18.92
CA SER A 539 52.48 -33.95 -19.69
C SER A 539 53.92 -33.40 -19.82
N LEU A 540 54.73 -33.48 -18.75
CA LEU A 540 56.14 -33.11 -18.78
C LEU A 540 56.99 -34.07 -19.61
N ILE A 541 56.70 -35.37 -19.60
CA ILE A 541 57.37 -36.38 -20.45
C ILE A 541 57.04 -36.12 -21.92
N ASP A 542 55.78 -35.84 -22.26
CA ASP A 542 55.34 -35.54 -23.63
C ASP A 542 56.02 -34.26 -24.14
N TYR A 543 56.05 -33.21 -23.32
CA TYR A 543 56.77 -31.97 -23.62
C TYR A 543 58.28 -32.21 -23.86
N LYS A 544 58.94 -32.99 -23.00
CA LYS A 544 60.36 -33.32 -23.16
C LYS A 544 60.64 -34.26 -24.34
N SER A 545 59.63 -35.00 -24.79
CA SER A 545 59.71 -35.91 -25.94
C SER A 545 59.33 -35.23 -27.27
N GLY A 546 58.99 -33.93 -27.25
CA GLY A 546 58.63 -33.14 -28.42
C GLY A 546 57.17 -33.31 -28.89
N ALA A 547 56.33 -34.00 -28.11
CA ALA A 547 54.89 -34.08 -28.33
C ALA A 547 54.17 -32.90 -27.66
N GLN A 548 52.99 -32.54 -28.16
CA GLN A 548 52.20 -31.46 -27.57
C GLN A 548 51.58 -31.94 -26.23
N PRO A 549 51.96 -31.32 -25.09
CA PRO A 549 51.49 -31.75 -23.78
C PRO A 549 50.01 -31.38 -23.54
N ASP A 550 49.26 -32.24 -22.85
CA ASP A 550 47.90 -31.90 -22.39
C ASP A 550 48.00 -30.88 -21.23
N PRO A 551 47.41 -29.68 -21.37
CA PRO A 551 47.50 -28.63 -20.35
C PRO A 551 46.64 -28.91 -19.11
N ARG A 552 45.77 -29.92 -19.15
CA ARG A 552 44.86 -30.26 -18.05
C ARG A 552 45.51 -31.10 -16.95
N ILE A 553 46.53 -30.53 -16.30
CA ILE A 553 47.37 -31.22 -15.30
C ILE A 553 46.87 -31.05 -13.86
N ASN A 554 45.78 -30.34 -13.63
CA ASN A 554 45.22 -30.09 -12.30
C ASN A 554 44.03 -31.02 -12.00
N MET A 555 43.69 -31.12 -10.72
CA MET A 555 42.50 -31.80 -10.21
C MET A 555 41.76 -30.90 -9.22
N SER A 556 40.48 -31.20 -9.03
CA SER A 556 39.68 -30.67 -7.94
C SER A 556 38.93 -31.79 -7.23
N HIS A 557 38.54 -31.52 -6.00
CA HIS A 557 37.62 -32.38 -5.27
C HIS A 557 36.23 -31.77 -5.37
N ARG A 558 35.25 -32.52 -5.88
CA ARG A 558 33.84 -32.17 -5.74
C ARG A 558 33.28 -33.02 -4.62
N ASN A 559 32.74 -32.37 -3.59
CA ASN A 559 31.89 -33.09 -2.65
C ASN A 559 30.65 -33.56 -3.43
N ASP A 560 30.34 -34.85 -3.43
CA ASP A 560 29.01 -35.33 -3.86
C ASP A 560 28.01 -35.09 -2.73
N GLY A 561 27.90 -33.82 -2.35
CA GLY A 561 27.37 -33.41 -1.06
C GLY A 561 26.11 -32.61 -1.23
N ARG A 562 24.99 -33.24 -0.85
CA ARG A 562 23.80 -32.60 -0.29
C ARG A 562 24.07 -31.15 0.17
N ASN A 563 23.61 -30.18 -0.64
CA ASN A 563 23.74 -28.74 -0.37
C ASN A 563 22.34 -28.16 -0.18
N ILE A 564 21.84 -28.20 1.05
CA ILE A 564 20.45 -27.83 1.39
C ILE A 564 20.46 -26.69 2.40
N ALA A 565 19.73 -25.62 2.13
CA ALA A 565 19.45 -24.57 3.12
C ALA A 565 18.02 -24.70 3.63
N VAL A 566 17.83 -24.60 4.94
CA VAL A 566 16.56 -24.89 5.61
C VAL A 566 16.12 -23.67 6.42
N MET A 567 14.87 -23.24 6.22
CA MET A 567 14.18 -22.25 7.07
C MET A 567 13.03 -22.95 7.77
N LEU A 568 12.95 -22.86 9.10
CA LEU A 568 11.79 -23.30 9.87
C LEU A 568 11.00 -22.08 10.36
N LEU A 569 9.74 -22.00 9.94
CA LEU A 569 8.77 -21.01 10.40
C LEU A 569 7.84 -21.64 11.42
N LEU A 570 7.78 -21.02 12.59
CA LEU A 570 6.90 -21.39 13.69
C LEU A 570 5.76 -20.37 13.75
N ASP A 571 4.53 -20.84 13.60
CA ASP A 571 3.34 -20.05 13.89
C ASP A 571 3.23 -19.88 15.41
N LEU A 572 3.31 -18.65 15.92
CA LEU A 572 3.26 -18.34 17.36
C LEU A 572 1.85 -17.92 17.83
N SER A 573 0.81 -18.40 17.16
CA SER A 573 -0.59 -18.05 17.44
C SER A 573 -1.10 -18.54 18.80
N GLU A 574 -2.19 -17.93 19.29
CA GLU A 574 -2.78 -18.22 20.61
C GLU A 574 -3.15 -19.70 20.85
N SER A 575 -3.47 -20.44 19.79
CA SER A 575 -3.87 -21.86 19.85
C SER A 575 -2.76 -22.81 20.33
N LEU A 576 -1.49 -22.39 20.29
CA LEU A 576 -0.37 -23.17 20.82
C LEU A 576 -0.39 -23.32 22.36
N ASN A 577 -1.13 -22.46 23.08
CA ASN A 577 -1.31 -22.57 24.54
C ASN A 577 -2.27 -23.70 24.94
N GLU A 578 -2.98 -24.32 23.99
CA GLU A 578 -3.87 -25.44 24.27
C GLU A 578 -3.10 -26.71 24.66
N LYS A 579 -3.76 -27.58 25.46
CA LYS A 579 -3.20 -28.88 25.81
C LYS A 579 -3.35 -29.85 24.65
N ALA A 580 -2.27 -30.55 24.29
CA ALA A 580 -2.30 -31.52 23.22
C ALA A 580 -3.25 -32.70 23.56
N ALA A 581 -4.06 -33.13 22.59
CA ALA A 581 -5.01 -34.22 22.78
C ALA A 581 -4.29 -35.52 23.20
N GLY A 582 -4.53 -35.96 24.44
CA GLY A 582 -3.93 -37.16 25.01
C GLY A 582 -2.57 -36.96 25.70
N SER A 583 -2.16 -35.72 25.98
CA SER A 583 -0.97 -35.37 26.77
C SER A 583 -1.30 -34.32 27.84
N ASP A 584 -0.52 -34.27 28.92
CA ASP A 584 -0.60 -33.19 29.92
C ASP A 584 0.19 -31.92 29.50
N GLN A 585 0.95 -32.01 28.41
CA GLN A 585 1.79 -30.93 27.86
C GLN A 585 1.01 -30.04 26.87
N THR A 586 1.41 -28.77 26.76
CA THR A 586 0.88 -27.84 25.75
C THR A 586 1.45 -28.13 24.36
N ILE A 587 0.76 -27.67 23.32
CA ILE A 587 1.25 -27.76 21.94
C ILE A 587 2.55 -26.96 21.78
N LEU A 588 2.67 -25.82 22.48
CA LEU A 588 3.89 -25.03 22.57
C LEU A 588 5.08 -25.83 23.11
N GLU A 589 4.92 -26.54 24.24
CA GLU A 589 5.98 -27.37 24.82
C GLU A 589 6.43 -28.48 23.87
N LEU A 590 5.48 -29.16 23.22
CA LEU A 590 5.78 -30.21 22.24
C LEU A 590 6.46 -29.66 20.98
N SER A 591 6.10 -28.44 20.57
CA SER A 591 6.75 -27.74 19.47
C SER A 591 8.18 -27.35 19.83
N GLN A 592 8.42 -26.79 21.01
CA GLN A 592 9.76 -26.51 21.53
C GLN A 592 10.62 -27.78 21.59
N GLU A 593 10.07 -28.90 22.06
CA GLU A 593 10.75 -30.21 22.08
C GLU A 593 11.15 -30.66 20.66
N ALA A 594 10.23 -30.59 19.71
CA ALA A 594 10.46 -31.02 18.33
C ALA A 594 11.47 -30.12 17.59
N VAL A 595 11.33 -28.80 17.73
CA VAL A 595 12.24 -27.81 17.13
C VAL A 595 13.64 -27.96 17.71
N SER A 596 13.76 -28.26 19.01
CA SER A 596 15.05 -28.49 19.66
C SER A 596 15.77 -29.72 19.11
N LEU A 597 15.03 -30.82 18.91
CA LEU A 597 15.57 -32.05 18.32
C LEU A 597 15.96 -31.84 16.86
N LEU A 598 15.16 -31.10 16.09
CA LEU A 598 15.46 -30.75 14.71
C LEU A 598 16.70 -29.86 14.61
N GLY A 599 16.77 -28.77 15.37
CA GLY A 599 17.92 -27.87 15.36
C GLY A 599 19.21 -28.56 15.74
N TRP A 600 19.17 -29.44 16.75
CA TRP A 600 20.29 -30.30 17.09
C TRP A 600 20.66 -31.27 15.96
N ALA A 601 19.69 -31.89 15.30
CA ALA A 601 19.91 -32.83 14.20
C ALA A 601 20.55 -32.15 12.97
N VAL A 602 20.04 -30.98 12.57
CA VAL A 602 20.52 -30.23 11.39
C VAL A 602 21.93 -29.68 11.64
N GLU A 603 22.21 -29.16 12.83
CA GLU A 603 23.57 -28.74 13.24
C GLU A 603 24.58 -29.89 13.13
N LYS A 604 24.16 -31.14 13.43
CA LYS A 604 25.03 -32.32 13.30
C LYS A 604 25.29 -32.73 11.85
N LEU A 605 24.38 -32.41 10.93
CA LEU A 605 24.56 -32.62 9.49
C LEU A 605 25.44 -31.54 8.86
N GLY A 606 25.38 -30.31 9.37
CA GLY A 606 26.14 -29.17 8.84
C GLY A 606 25.41 -28.41 7.73
N ASP A 607 24.11 -28.61 7.57
CA ASP A 607 23.27 -27.88 6.61
C ASP A 607 22.94 -26.47 7.17
N PRO A 608 22.99 -25.38 6.38
CA PRO A 608 22.56 -24.04 6.81
C PRO A 608 21.11 -24.03 7.30
N PHE A 609 20.90 -23.61 8.56
CA PHE A 609 19.59 -23.67 9.20
C PHE A 609 19.23 -22.38 9.93
N ALA A 610 18.02 -21.86 9.69
CA ALA A 610 17.44 -20.72 10.40
C ALA A 610 16.06 -21.06 10.96
N ILE A 611 15.70 -20.41 12.06
CA ILE A 611 14.42 -20.57 12.75
C ILE A 611 13.86 -19.19 13.03
N ALA A 612 12.61 -18.97 12.65
CA ALA A 612 11.87 -17.77 13.00
C ALA A 612 10.44 -18.12 13.45
N GLY A 613 9.93 -17.32 14.38
CA GLY A 613 8.53 -17.31 14.76
C GLY A 613 7.80 -16.15 14.09
N PHE A 614 6.51 -16.32 13.82
CA PHE A 614 5.68 -15.21 13.35
C PHE A 614 4.32 -15.23 14.05
N HIS A 615 3.78 -14.04 14.26
CA HIS A 615 2.39 -13.82 14.66
C HIS A 615 1.94 -12.48 14.08
N SER A 616 0.63 -12.26 14.01
CA SER A 616 0.07 -11.02 13.48
C SER A 616 -0.98 -10.43 14.39
N ASN A 617 -0.98 -9.10 14.47
CA ASN A 617 -2.04 -8.32 15.07
C ASN A 617 -2.54 -7.33 14.00
N THR A 618 -3.43 -7.77 13.11
CA THR A 618 -3.82 -7.07 11.88
C THR A 618 -2.74 -7.03 10.81
N ARG A 619 -3.09 -6.58 9.60
CA ARG A 619 -2.15 -6.31 8.50
C ARG A 619 -1.03 -5.31 8.82
N HIS A 620 -1.26 -4.41 9.77
CA HIS A 620 -0.32 -3.33 10.07
C HIS A 620 0.74 -3.75 11.08
N ASP A 621 0.63 -4.93 11.69
CA ASP A 621 1.55 -5.40 12.73
C ASP A 621 1.77 -6.91 12.63
N VAL A 622 2.47 -7.34 11.57
CA VAL A 622 2.97 -8.71 11.45
C VAL A 622 4.37 -8.75 12.06
N ARG A 623 4.56 -9.51 13.13
CA ARG A 623 5.85 -9.63 13.82
C ARG A 623 6.58 -10.87 13.32
N PHE A 624 7.83 -10.67 12.90
CA PHE A 624 8.73 -11.75 12.49
C PHE A 624 9.92 -11.79 13.45
N LEU A 625 9.96 -12.82 14.30
CA LEU A 625 10.92 -12.95 15.39
C LEU A 625 11.96 -14.01 15.04
N HIS A 626 13.21 -13.57 14.85
CA HIS A 626 14.34 -14.46 14.64
C HIS A 626 14.73 -15.17 15.94
N ILE A 627 14.64 -16.50 15.93
CA ILE A 627 15.09 -17.37 17.03
C ILE A 627 16.54 -17.81 16.76
N LYS A 628 16.81 -18.22 15.51
CA LYS A 628 18.14 -18.62 15.04
C LYS A 628 18.39 -18.11 13.62
N GLY A 629 19.48 -17.38 13.41
CA GLY A 629 20.00 -17.03 12.08
C GLY A 629 20.86 -18.15 11.45
N TYR A 630 21.09 -18.04 10.14
CA TYR A 630 21.95 -18.97 9.39
C TYR A 630 23.42 -18.97 9.87
N SER A 631 23.91 -17.84 10.37
CA SER A 631 25.28 -17.69 10.88
C SER A 631 25.44 -18.09 12.36
N GLU A 632 24.33 -18.27 13.09
CA GLU A 632 24.35 -18.65 14.49
C GLU A 632 24.49 -20.17 14.64
N LYS A 633 25.17 -20.61 15.70
CA LYS A 633 25.28 -22.04 16.05
C LYS A 633 24.16 -22.44 17.00
N TRP A 634 23.90 -23.74 17.12
CA TRP A 634 23.01 -24.26 18.17
C TRP A 634 23.65 -24.16 19.57
N ASP A 635 23.65 -22.95 20.15
CA ASP A 635 24.21 -22.63 21.46
C ASP A 635 23.15 -22.20 22.48
N ASP A 636 23.58 -21.86 23.70
CA ASP A 636 22.67 -21.51 24.78
C ASP A 636 21.89 -20.20 24.52
N GLN A 637 22.37 -19.31 23.65
CA GLN A 637 21.61 -18.12 23.27
C GLN A 637 20.40 -18.49 22.42
N VAL A 638 20.59 -19.34 21.41
CA VAL A 638 19.49 -19.84 20.57
C VAL A 638 18.51 -20.68 21.39
N LYS A 639 19.00 -21.56 22.27
CA LYS A 639 18.16 -22.31 23.20
C LYS A 639 17.37 -21.39 24.13
N GLY A 640 17.99 -20.34 24.66
CA GLY A 640 17.32 -19.35 25.49
C GLY A 640 16.19 -18.65 24.74
N ARG A 641 16.41 -18.23 23.49
CA ARG A 641 15.36 -17.63 22.65
C ARG A 641 14.20 -18.59 22.38
N LEU A 642 14.51 -19.87 22.13
CA LEU A 642 13.49 -20.90 21.94
C LEU A 642 12.68 -21.18 23.22
N ALA A 643 13.34 -21.16 24.39
CA ALA A 643 12.68 -21.36 25.68
C ALA A 643 11.67 -20.25 26.02
N ALA A 644 11.97 -19.02 25.60
CA ALA A 644 11.11 -17.85 25.81
C ALA A 644 9.95 -17.74 24.83
N MET A 645 9.77 -18.69 23.90
CA MET A 645 8.63 -18.64 22.98
C MET A 645 7.32 -18.54 23.75
N GLU A 646 6.54 -17.52 23.45
CA GLU A 646 5.19 -17.32 23.95
C GLU A 646 4.22 -17.35 22.77
N ALA A 647 3.06 -17.93 23.00
CA ALA A 647 1.99 -18.03 22.02
C ALA A 647 1.02 -16.86 22.22
N SER A 648 0.80 -16.05 21.19
CA SER A 648 -0.07 -14.87 21.22
C SER A 648 -0.50 -14.44 19.81
N TYR A 649 -1.70 -13.87 19.70
CA TYR A 649 -2.23 -13.22 18.48
C TYR A 649 -2.58 -14.17 17.31
N SER A 650 -2.82 -13.62 16.12
CA SER A 650 -3.36 -14.28 14.92
C SER A 650 -2.27 -14.68 13.89
N THR A 651 -2.67 -15.22 12.73
CA THR A 651 -1.78 -15.88 11.76
C THR A 651 -1.94 -15.32 10.34
N ARG A 652 -1.07 -14.38 9.94
CA ARG A 652 -0.94 -13.87 8.56
C ARG A 652 0.22 -14.51 7.80
N MET A 653 0.05 -15.80 7.48
CA MET A 653 1.10 -16.68 6.97
C MET A 653 1.74 -16.24 5.64
N GLY A 654 0.96 -15.75 4.68
CA GLY A 654 1.47 -15.36 3.35
C GLY A 654 2.58 -14.29 3.41
N ALA A 655 2.40 -13.25 4.22
CA ALA A 655 3.41 -12.21 4.43
C ALA A 655 4.67 -12.74 5.14
N ALA A 656 4.50 -13.58 6.15
CA ALA A 656 5.62 -14.22 6.87
C ALA A 656 6.44 -15.13 5.94
N MET A 657 5.78 -15.89 5.05
CA MET A 657 6.45 -16.73 4.06
C MET A 657 7.26 -15.92 3.05
N ARG A 658 6.70 -14.82 2.52
CA ARG A 658 7.43 -13.91 1.61
C ARG A 658 8.64 -13.27 2.30
N HIS A 659 8.49 -12.90 3.57
CA HIS A 659 9.58 -12.34 4.36
C HIS A 659 10.68 -13.37 4.64
N ALA A 660 10.33 -14.60 4.98
CA ALA A 660 11.28 -15.69 5.16
C ALA A 660 11.99 -16.08 3.85
N ALA A 661 11.26 -16.05 2.73
CA ALA A 661 11.80 -16.30 1.40
C ALA A 661 12.93 -15.31 1.06
N HIS A 662 12.79 -14.04 1.43
CA HIS A 662 13.86 -13.03 1.25
C HIS A 662 15.20 -13.41 1.90
N TYR A 663 15.18 -14.15 3.02
CA TYR A 663 16.40 -14.64 3.68
C TYR A 663 16.92 -15.95 3.09
N LEU A 664 16.00 -16.85 2.75
CA LEU A 664 16.33 -18.16 2.19
C LEU A 664 16.84 -18.06 0.75
N GLU A 665 16.31 -17.11 -0.04
CA GLU A 665 16.74 -16.85 -1.42
C GLU A 665 18.23 -16.49 -1.50
N LYS A 666 18.74 -15.75 -0.52
CA LYS A 666 20.16 -15.32 -0.44
C LYS A 666 21.14 -16.46 -0.14
N GLN A 667 20.66 -17.63 0.27
CA GLN A 667 21.52 -18.77 0.58
C GLN A 667 22.03 -19.45 -0.71
N GLN A 668 23.33 -19.75 -0.75
CA GLN A 668 23.99 -20.44 -1.86
C GLN A 668 23.84 -21.97 -1.73
N ALA A 669 22.60 -22.45 -1.76
CA ALA A 669 22.24 -23.87 -1.67
C ALA A 669 21.49 -24.35 -2.91
N ASP A 670 21.76 -25.59 -3.33
CA ASP A 670 21.12 -26.20 -4.51
C ASP A 670 19.64 -26.51 -4.26
N LYS A 671 19.30 -26.87 -3.01
CA LYS A 671 17.91 -27.08 -2.57
C LYS A 671 17.59 -26.15 -1.41
N LYS A 672 16.57 -25.31 -1.57
CA LYS A 672 16.07 -24.40 -0.52
C LYS A 672 14.77 -24.96 0.02
N LEU A 673 14.73 -25.26 1.31
CA LEU A 673 13.59 -25.90 1.98
C LEU A 673 13.01 -24.94 3.02
N MET A 674 11.73 -24.59 2.88
CA MET A 674 10.98 -23.85 3.91
C MET A 674 10.00 -24.80 4.57
N LEU A 675 10.18 -25.06 5.87
CA LEU A 675 9.28 -25.84 6.70
C LEU A 675 8.38 -24.90 7.48
N ILE A 676 7.06 -25.08 7.40
CA ILE A 676 6.08 -24.31 8.16
C ILE A 676 5.44 -25.23 9.19
N LEU A 677 5.53 -24.88 10.47
CA LEU A 677 4.82 -25.55 11.56
C LEU A 677 3.68 -24.66 12.03
N THR A 678 2.44 -25.11 11.88
CA THR A 678 1.22 -24.38 12.23
C THR A 678 0.18 -25.34 12.80
N ASP A 679 -0.69 -24.86 13.66
CA ASP A 679 -1.79 -25.60 14.26
C ASP A 679 -3.17 -25.16 13.74
N GLY A 680 -3.22 -24.22 12.78
CA GLY A 680 -4.48 -23.63 12.34
C GLY A 680 -4.50 -23.11 10.91
N GLN A 681 -5.66 -22.60 10.51
CA GLN A 681 -5.90 -21.96 9.23
C GLN A 681 -5.41 -20.49 9.27
N PRO A 682 -4.82 -19.96 8.17
CA PRO A 682 -4.49 -18.54 8.07
C PRO A 682 -5.72 -17.68 8.38
N SER A 683 -5.64 -16.90 9.46
CA SER A 683 -6.73 -16.06 9.94
C SER A 683 -6.15 -14.86 10.68
N ASP A 684 -6.79 -13.69 10.53
CA ASP A 684 -6.40 -12.46 11.21
C ASP A 684 -7.65 -11.68 11.61
N VAL A 685 -7.59 -10.93 12.70
CA VAL A 685 -8.72 -10.20 13.31
C VAL A 685 -9.30 -9.13 12.39
N ASP A 686 -8.52 -8.65 11.42
CA ASP A 686 -8.92 -7.61 10.47
C ASP A 686 -9.56 -8.16 9.18
N SER A 687 -9.47 -9.47 8.92
CA SER A 687 -10.11 -10.11 7.77
C SER A 687 -11.39 -10.84 8.17
N LYS A 688 -12.54 -10.34 7.68
CA LYS A 688 -13.84 -11.01 7.85
C LYS A 688 -14.02 -12.21 6.90
N ASP A 689 -13.16 -12.30 5.88
CA ASP A 689 -13.18 -13.34 4.86
C ASP A 689 -11.97 -14.26 5.04
N GLY A 690 -12.20 -15.46 5.59
CA GLY A 690 -11.15 -16.45 5.83
C GLY A 690 -10.56 -17.02 4.54
N GLU A 691 -11.28 -16.98 3.42
CA GLU A 691 -10.81 -17.44 2.11
C GLU A 691 -9.71 -16.54 1.54
N LEU A 692 -9.71 -15.25 1.90
CA LEU A 692 -8.74 -14.30 1.39
C LEU A 692 -7.31 -14.64 1.84
N LEU A 693 -7.13 -14.97 3.12
CA LEU A 693 -5.82 -15.32 3.69
C LEU A 693 -5.36 -16.72 3.26
N ILE A 694 -6.30 -17.66 3.04
CA ILE A 694 -5.99 -18.95 2.39
C ILE A 694 -5.48 -18.71 0.96
N ALA A 695 -6.21 -17.92 0.17
CA ALA A 695 -5.85 -17.64 -1.22
C ALA A 695 -4.52 -16.88 -1.34
N ASP A 696 -4.25 -15.94 -0.41
CA ASP A 696 -2.95 -15.26 -0.34
C ASP A 696 -1.82 -16.23 0.01
N THR A 697 -2.02 -17.10 0.99
CA THR A 697 -1.00 -18.10 1.36
C THR A 697 -0.75 -19.07 0.21
N ARG A 698 -1.80 -19.50 -0.51
CA ARG A 698 -1.66 -20.31 -1.74
C ARG A 698 -0.86 -19.59 -2.81
N GLN A 699 -1.08 -18.28 -2.97
CA GLN A 699 -0.34 -17.48 -3.92
C GLN A 699 1.14 -17.35 -3.50
N ALA A 700 1.41 -17.14 -2.21
CA ALA A 700 2.78 -17.15 -1.67
C ALA A 700 3.50 -18.49 -1.94
N VAL A 701 2.84 -19.64 -1.73
CA VAL A 701 3.42 -20.96 -2.08
C VAL A 701 3.83 -21.04 -3.56
N LYS A 702 3.00 -20.54 -4.48
CA LYS A 702 3.34 -20.49 -5.91
C LYS A 702 4.53 -19.57 -6.21
N GLU A 703 4.61 -18.43 -5.53
CA GLU A 703 5.74 -17.50 -5.66
C GLU A 703 7.04 -18.15 -5.19
N LEU A 704 7.02 -18.87 -4.06
CA LEU A 704 8.16 -19.61 -3.53
C LEU A 704 8.62 -20.71 -4.49
N ASP A 705 7.69 -21.46 -5.09
CA ASP A 705 8.02 -22.49 -6.09
C ASP A 705 8.71 -21.88 -7.33
N GLN A 706 8.24 -20.71 -7.79
CA GLN A 706 8.88 -19.96 -8.89
C GLN A 706 10.29 -19.46 -8.54
N GLN A 707 10.57 -19.21 -7.26
CA GLN A 707 11.89 -18.83 -6.74
C GLN A 707 12.80 -20.06 -6.46
N GLY A 708 12.33 -21.28 -6.75
CA GLY A 708 13.06 -22.52 -6.47
C GLY A 708 13.13 -22.87 -4.98
N ILE A 709 12.21 -22.33 -4.17
CA ILE A 709 12.07 -22.62 -2.75
C ILE A 709 10.97 -23.65 -2.55
N TYR A 710 11.33 -24.81 -2.02
CA TYR A 710 10.38 -25.88 -1.71
C TYR A 710 9.74 -25.64 -0.34
N SER A 711 8.47 -25.23 -0.31
CA SER A 711 7.69 -25.07 0.91
C SER A 711 7.05 -26.39 1.34
N TYR A 712 7.05 -26.71 2.63
CA TYR A 712 6.38 -27.89 3.17
C TYR A 712 5.69 -27.58 4.50
N CYS A 713 4.39 -27.84 4.57
CA CYS A 713 3.57 -27.54 5.75
C CYS A 713 3.42 -28.75 6.67
N ILE A 714 3.56 -28.53 7.97
CA ILE A 714 3.36 -29.52 9.02
C ILE A 714 2.24 -28.98 9.88
N ASN A 715 1.06 -29.58 9.75
CA ASN A 715 -0.13 -29.13 10.43
C ASN A 715 -0.44 -30.03 11.64
N LEU A 716 -0.77 -29.41 12.77
CA LEU A 716 -1.05 -30.08 14.05
C LEU A 716 -2.54 -30.31 14.30
N ASP A 717 -3.44 -29.76 13.48
CA ASP A 717 -4.89 -29.96 13.55
C ASP A 717 -5.33 -31.20 12.72
N PRO A 718 -5.93 -32.23 13.36
CA PRO A 718 -6.44 -33.42 12.68
C PRO A 718 -7.56 -33.16 11.65
N LYS A 719 -8.17 -31.97 11.65
CA LYS A 719 -9.24 -31.58 10.72
C LYS A 719 -8.77 -30.72 9.55
N ALA A 720 -7.47 -30.49 9.43
CA ALA A 720 -6.90 -29.51 8.50
C ALA A 720 -6.83 -29.94 7.02
N ASP A 721 -7.26 -31.17 6.69
CA ASP A 721 -7.04 -31.78 5.37
C ASP A 721 -7.57 -30.94 4.20
N GLU A 722 -8.74 -30.32 4.33
CA GLU A 722 -9.37 -29.62 3.19
C GLU A 722 -8.64 -28.31 2.84
N TYR A 723 -8.31 -27.45 3.81
CA TYR A 723 -7.69 -26.15 3.52
C TYR A 723 -6.17 -26.25 3.29
N VAL A 724 -5.47 -27.15 4.00
CA VAL A 724 -4.01 -27.30 3.83
C VAL A 724 -3.68 -27.91 2.47
N ALA A 725 -4.49 -28.88 2.00
CA ALA A 725 -4.36 -29.42 0.65
C ALA A 725 -4.60 -28.34 -0.42
N ASP A 726 -5.51 -27.40 -0.18
CA ASP A 726 -5.77 -26.29 -1.10
C ASP A 726 -4.60 -25.29 -1.13
N ILE A 727 -3.94 -25.03 0.00
CA ILE A 727 -2.79 -24.10 0.06
C ILE A 727 -1.49 -24.74 -0.48
N PHE A 728 -1.12 -25.92 0.03
CA PHE A 728 0.19 -26.56 -0.20
C PHE A 728 0.14 -27.73 -1.18
N GLY A 729 -1.03 -28.08 -1.72
CA GLY A 729 -1.19 -29.20 -2.65
C GLY A 729 -0.84 -30.53 -2.01
N LYS A 730 0.25 -31.16 -2.46
CA LYS A 730 0.76 -32.43 -1.91
C LYS A 730 1.92 -32.25 -0.91
N GLN A 731 2.30 -31.00 -0.63
CA GLN A 731 3.47 -30.66 0.16
C GLN A 731 3.11 -30.40 1.63
N TYR A 732 2.34 -31.31 2.23
CA TYR A 732 1.96 -31.21 3.63
C TYR A 732 1.94 -32.57 4.35
N THR A 733 2.02 -32.54 5.68
CA THR A 733 1.75 -33.69 6.56
C THR A 733 0.91 -33.24 7.74
N ILE A 734 -0.13 -33.99 8.05
CA ILE A 734 -0.94 -33.81 9.26
C ILE A 734 -0.43 -34.78 10.32
N ILE A 735 -0.24 -34.28 11.54
CA ILE A 735 0.18 -35.07 12.70
C ILE A 735 -1.02 -35.26 13.62
N ASP A 736 -1.78 -36.33 13.39
CA ASP A 736 -3.00 -36.66 14.16
C ASP A 736 -2.75 -36.81 15.67
N LYS A 737 -1.53 -37.20 16.05
CA LYS A 737 -1.09 -37.35 17.43
C LYS A 737 0.05 -36.37 17.70
N VAL A 738 -0.28 -35.18 18.17
CA VAL A 738 0.69 -34.10 18.47
C VAL A 738 1.81 -34.57 19.41
N ALA A 739 1.54 -35.53 20.30
CA ALA A 739 2.55 -36.16 21.16
C ALA A 739 3.69 -36.88 20.39
N GLN A 740 3.50 -37.20 19.10
CA GLN A 740 4.51 -37.81 18.22
C GLN A 740 5.32 -36.77 17.42
N LEU A 741 4.98 -35.48 17.53
CA LEU A 741 5.67 -34.39 16.83
C LEU A 741 7.20 -34.41 17.03
N PRO A 742 7.74 -34.64 18.25
CA PRO A 742 9.20 -34.71 18.46
C PRO A 742 9.91 -35.84 17.71
N GLU A 743 9.22 -36.95 17.40
CA GLU A 743 9.77 -38.05 16.59
C GLU A 743 9.56 -37.80 15.09
N LYS A 744 8.38 -37.31 14.70
CA LYS A 744 7.97 -37.16 13.30
C LYS A 744 8.67 -36.02 12.56
N LEU A 745 8.89 -34.88 13.21
CA LEU A 745 9.47 -33.70 12.56
C LEU A 745 10.91 -33.97 12.05
N PRO A 746 11.83 -34.56 12.83
CA PRO A 746 13.15 -34.95 12.32
C PRO A 746 13.11 -36.07 11.26
N GLU A 747 12.22 -37.07 11.39
CA GLU A 747 12.06 -38.12 10.39
C GLU A 747 11.60 -37.56 9.03
N LEU A 748 10.70 -36.58 9.07
CA LEU A 748 10.18 -35.89 7.89
C LEU A 748 11.25 -35.01 7.25
N PHE A 749 12.04 -34.30 8.05
CA PHE A 749 13.20 -33.59 7.53
C PHE A 749 14.15 -34.54 6.79
N ILE A 750 14.44 -35.71 7.36
CA ILE A 750 15.28 -36.73 6.72
C ILE A 750 14.65 -37.23 5.41
N SER A 751 13.34 -37.46 5.35
CA SER A 751 12.67 -37.93 4.12
C SER A 751 12.67 -36.89 3.01
N LEU A 752 12.51 -35.60 3.33
CA LEU A 752 12.54 -34.49 2.38
C LEU A 752 13.94 -34.15 1.86
N THR A 753 14.99 -34.62 2.56
CA THR A 753 16.38 -34.33 2.25
C THR A 753 17.19 -35.55 1.80
N LYS A 754 16.53 -36.69 1.63
CA LYS A 754 16.97 -37.80 0.78
C LYS A 754 16.78 -37.45 -0.68
#